data_AF-A0A6L3F0A1-F1
#
_entry.id   AF-A0A6L3F0A1-F1
#
_cell.length_a   1.000
_cell.length_b   1.000
_cell.length_c   1.000
_cell.angle_alpha   90.00
_cell.angle_beta   90.00
_cell.angle_gamma   90.00
#
_symmetry.space_group_name_H-M   'P 1'
#
loop_
_entity.id
_entity.type
_entity.pdbx_description
1 polymer ?
#
loop_
_entity_poly.entity_id
_entity_poly.type
_entity_poly.pdbx_seq_one_letter_code
_entity_poly.pdbx_strand_id
1 'polypeptide(L)'
;MKVINRINFHNLPIKHKEQGQSIVLIALILVALLLFVGIAVDVGFIFARGSQLQAAVDSAALSGVSELILAADQFETGPADIKAGQFLNANGVPITNTDGITVTFASGRALTPLGVTEYSITVTWPIELFFLRLIRDDPVDLTRSATAGVSVLTDIYASRRVQDGTVSTSTQGIFGPHVCTRFGDPFSPNSSPWEPDSYTYRYRIMIPKEYTHDVVRVELFDPDSVNNDENNFTLQRSSFAIIDGGMNPTDDRFCGSPNPEIEVPPGEDPVPRPQQAMQRNPCVFETEEYLLVEDGLATIDQVNPFWYMRIDENRGVGGGNGNGECNPPLAPGEDPPPYNPSYNTQTLFQLYYFRQTTDGRPFRENIASYYGNTGDARDVFGYHDTDLRWVSPGADKQGNDYPDAPGVVEIPTVEGDTSFEVNLNSIDNIMVDASSGARYLWLDVTSVSGASENGFEIWAGPDSYVDTSATNVNTRNLAALNTPGSHDSDGVVIFALGRLPLNSVYENAVDIPLLYVGPEQAGSTLTISLFDTDSGADAPITFFFDTINQSDWSMTFSDPGKDDPDGVADGVRCAIDNNGCNNLWITPPYQITIPGDLTNCDYGNPTQENCTPFYGGRVMVNYNGGQYDSYGWQIQLSGLPYLIR
;
A
#
# COMPACT_ATOMS: atom_id res chain seq x y z
N MET A 1 66.59 113.88 28.99
CA MET A 1 66.82 113.54 27.56
C MET A 1 66.34 112.10 27.34
N LYS A 2 65.60 111.83 26.24
CA LYS A 2 65.03 110.55 25.75
C LYS A 2 63.62 110.08 26.22
N VAL A 3 62.65 110.43 25.37
CA VAL A 3 61.47 109.76 24.76
C VAL A 3 61.11 108.27 25.08
N ILE A 4 59.80 107.94 24.93
CA ILE A 4 59.12 106.65 24.54
C ILE A 4 58.54 105.82 25.75
N ASN A 5 57.33 105.24 25.84
CA ASN A 5 56.11 105.07 25.01
C ASN A 5 54.87 104.79 25.92
N ARG A 6 53.66 105.00 25.38
CA ARG A 6 52.38 104.44 25.88
C ARG A 6 52.35 102.91 25.78
N ILE A 7 51.74 102.22 26.76
CA ILE A 7 51.21 100.85 26.60
C ILE A 7 49.81 100.78 27.23
N ASN A 8 48.81 100.50 26.38
CA ASN A 8 47.45 100.11 26.74
C ASN A 8 47.45 98.65 27.21
N PHE A 9 46.88 98.35 28.38
CA PHE A 9 46.50 96.99 28.72
C PHE A 9 45.01 96.77 28.44
N HIS A 10 44.75 95.86 27.50
CA HIS A 10 43.46 95.33 27.11
C HIS A 10 42.80 94.54 28.25
N ASN A 11 41.47 94.58 28.25
CA ASN A 11 40.56 93.70 28.99
C ASN A 11 41.02 92.24 28.96
N LEU A 12 41.21 91.64 30.14
CA LEU A 12 41.27 90.19 30.29
C LEU A 12 39.85 89.61 30.30
N PRO A 13 39.53 88.61 29.47
CA PRO A 13 38.21 88.01 29.43
C PRO A 13 37.99 87.12 30.67
N ILE A 14 36.81 87.25 31.26
CA ILE A 14 36.33 86.39 32.32
C ILE A 14 36.13 84.98 31.72
N LYS A 15 36.90 84.01 32.21
CA LYS A 15 36.75 82.59 31.87
C LYS A 15 35.45 82.08 32.50
N HIS A 16 34.36 82.07 31.73
CA HIS A 16 33.14 81.37 32.12
C HIS A 16 33.44 79.88 32.27
N LYS A 17 33.17 79.34 33.47
CA LYS A 17 33.15 77.91 33.72
C LYS A 17 31.89 77.32 33.10
N GLU A 18 32.01 76.70 31.93
CA GLU A 18 31.01 75.75 31.45
C GLU A 18 31.19 74.42 32.21
N GLN A 19 30.46 74.25 33.32
CA GLN A 19 30.44 72.99 34.09
C GLN A 19 29.05 72.33 34.11
N GLY A 20 28.11 72.77 33.26
CA GLY A 20 26.74 72.24 33.20
C GLY A 20 26.38 71.42 31.95
N GLN A 21 27.21 71.41 30.90
CA GLN A 21 26.87 70.73 29.64
C GLN A 21 27.14 69.21 29.70
N SER A 22 28.16 68.79 30.43
CA SER A 22 28.55 67.37 30.51
C SER A 22 27.48 66.49 31.17
N ILE A 23 26.76 67.00 32.17
CA ILE A 23 25.70 66.23 32.85
C ILE A 23 24.50 65.97 31.93
N VAL A 24 24.16 66.93 31.06
CA VAL A 24 23.08 66.80 30.06
C VAL A 24 23.46 65.77 29.00
N LEU A 25 24.72 65.81 28.53
CA LEU A 25 25.22 64.85 27.54
C LEU A 25 25.25 63.42 28.10
N ILE A 26 25.72 63.25 29.34
CA ILE A 26 25.75 61.94 30.02
C ILE A 26 24.33 61.41 30.21
N ALA A 27 23.38 62.25 30.63
CA ALA A 27 21.98 61.84 30.77
C ALA A 27 21.38 61.36 29.44
N LEU A 28 21.63 62.08 28.34
CA LEU A 28 21.18 61.68 27.00
C LEU A 28 21.82 60.37 26.52
N ILE A 29 23.13 60.18 26.74
CA ILE A 29 23.84 58.95 26.38
C ILE A 29 23.32 57.76 27.20
N LEU A 30 23.04 57.94 28.48
CA LEU A 30 22.53 56.87 29.35
C LEU A 30 21.13 56.43 28.92
N VAL A 31 20.27 57.37 28.54
CA VAL A 31 18.96 57.07 27.93
C VAL A 31 19.14 56.32 26.60
N ALA A 32 20.07 56.75 25.74
CA ALA A 32 20.35 56.07 24.48
C ALA A 32 20.85 54.63 24.70
N LEU A 33 21.74 54.41 25.66
CA LEU A 33 22.24 53.07 26.01
C LEU A 33 21.14 52.17 26.55
N LEU A 34 20.25 52.67 27.40
CA LEU A 34 19.09 51.90 27.88
C LEU A 34 18.15 51.52 26.74
N LEU A 35 17.97 52.40 25.76
CA LEU A 35 17.17 52.13 24.56
C LEU A 35 17.80 50.99 23.73
N PHE A 36 19.12 51.00 23.53
CA PHE A 36 19.83 49.90 22.85
C PHE A 36 19.74 48.57 23.62
N VAL A 37 19.87 48.59 24.94
CA VAL A 37 19.70 47.39 25.78
C VAL A 37 18.26 46.87 25.69
N GLY A 38 17.27 47.77 25.72
CA GLY A 38 15.87 47.41 25.60
C GLY A 38 15.57 46.72 24.26
N ILE A 39 16.07 47.28 23.15
CA ILE A 39 15.96 46.66 21.83
C ILE A 39 16.63 45.28 21.82
N ALA A 40 17.83 45.15 22.39
CA ALA A 40 18.54 43.86 22.43
C ALA A 40 17.76 42.78 23.21
N VAL A 41 17.15 43.15 24.34
CA VAL A 41 16.30 42.24 25.13
C VAL A 41 15.05 41.84 24.36
N ASP A 42 14.36 42.78 23.72
CA ASP A 42 13.15 42.47 22.96
C ASP A 42 13.44 41.59 21.75
N VAL A 43 14.53 41.84 21.01
CA VAL A 43 14.96 40.99 19.90
C VAL A 43 15.30 39.58 20.39
N GLY A 44 16.02 39.46 21.51
CA GLY A 44 16.31 38.17 22.13
C GLY A 44 15.03 37.43 22.55
N PHE A 45 14.06 38.15 23.10
CA PHE A 45 12.77 37.60 23.49
C PHE A 45 11.95 37.13 22.28
N ILE A 46 11.89 37.91 21.20
CA ILE A 46 11.25 37.53 19.93
C ILE A 46 11.86 36.24 19.39
N PHE A 47 13.20 36.12 19.40
CA PHE A 47 13.88 34.92 18.93
C PHE A 47 13.56 33.70 19.80
N ALA A 48 13.62 33.84 21.13
CA ALA A 48 13.29 32.77 22.06
C ALA A 48 11.82 32.31 21.92
N ARG A 49 10.88 33.25 21.84
CA ARG A 49 9.45 32.95 21.60
C ARG A 49 9.20 32.34 20.23
N GLY A 50 9.91 32.79 19.20
CA GLY A 50 9.83 32.21 17.87
C GLY A 50 10.29 30.75 17.83
N SER A 51 11.34 30.40 18.58
CA SER A 51 11.79 29.01 18.70
C SER A 51 10.81 28.15 19.50
N GLN A 52 10.25 28.69 20.59
CA GLN A 52 9.23 27.99 21.38
C GLN A 52 7.96 27.74 20.55
N LEU A 53 7.52 28.74 19.79
CA LEU A 53 6.36 28.63 18.92
C LEU A 53 6.58 27.60 17.81
N GLN A 54 7.76 27.55 17.18
CA GLN A 54 8.05 26.53 16.17
C GLN A 54 7.94 25.12 16.76
N ALA A 55 8.56 24.85 17.92
CA ALA A 55 8.49 23.55 18.55
C ALA A 55 7.05 23.14 18.93
N ALA A 56 6.26 24.10 19.41
CA ALA A 56 4.84 23.88 19.70
C ALA A 56 4.04 23.54 18.44
N VAL A 57 4.25 24.28 17.35
CA VAL A 57 3.58 24.07 16.06
C VAL A 57 4.00 22.74 15.42
N ASP A 58 5.28 22.36 15.49
CA ASP A 58 5.77 21.06 15.03
C ASP A 58 5.10 19.90 15.79
N SER A 59 5.03 19.99 17.12
CA SER A 59 4.36 18.97 17.94
C SER A 59 2.85 18.89 17.67
N ALA A 60 2.21 20.04 17.43
CA ALA A 60 0.80 20.12 17.13
C ALA A 60 0.48 19.52 15.76
N ALA A 61 1.30 19.78 14.74
CA ALA A 61 1.15 19.17 13.41
C ALA A 61 1.27 17.64 13.47
N LEU A 62 2.30 17.13 14.15
CA LEU A 62 2.51 15.69 14.36
C LEU A 62 1.35 15.02 15.09
N SER A 63 0.80 15.67 16.13
CA SER A 63 -0.33 15.13 16.87
C SER A 63 -1.66 15.23 16.10
N GLY A 64 -1.83 16.26 15.27
CA GLY A 64 -3.05 16.46 14.51
C GLY A 64 -3.18 15.46 13.37
N VAL A 65 -2.09 15.20 12.64
CA VAL A 65 -2.12 14.31 11.46
C VAL A 65 -2.54 12.88 11.81
N SER A 66 -2.24 12.39 13.02
CA SER A 66 -2.65 11.05 13.45
C SER A 66 -4.17 10.88 13.59
N GLU A 67 -4.91 11.97 13.80
CA GLU A 67 -6.37 11.93 13.90
C GLU A 67 -7.05 11.95 12.52
N LEU A 68 -6.31 12.28 11.45
CA LEU A 68 -6.82 12.20 10.08
C LEU A 68 -6.93 10.75 9.59
N ILE A 69 -6.22 9.81 10.22
CA ILE A 69 -6.27 8.37 9.88
C ILE A 69 -7.64 7.77 10.22
N LEU A 70 -8.31 8.32 11.23
CA LEU A 70 -9.57 7.81 11.79
C LEU A 70 -10.81 8.52 11.24
N ALA A 71 -10.65 9.53 10.38
CA ALA A 71 -11.75 10.31 9.85
C ALA A 71 -12.40 9.61 8.64
N ALA A 72 -13.71 9.33 8.75
CA ALA A 72 -14.49 8.66 7.70
C ALA A 72 -14.72 9.53 6.45
N ASP A 73 -14.52 10.84 6.55
CA ASP A 73 -14.61 11.77 5.43
C ASP A 73 -13.20 12.29 5.10
N GLN A 74 -12.75 12.00 3.88
CA GLN A 74 -11.47 12.48 3.37
C GLN A 74 -11.39 14.02 3.36
N PHE A 75 -12.54 14.70 3.51
CA PHE A 75 -13.02 16.09 3.67
C PHE A 75 -12.79 16.92 4.96
N GLU A 76 -12.42 16.35 6.10
CA GLU A 76 -12.51 17.08 7.37
C GLU A 76 -11.19 17.20 8.14
N THR A 77 -10.89 18.37 8.70
CA THR A 77 -9.76 18.60 9.61
C THR A 77 -10.18 18.65 11.08
N GLY A 78 -11.49 18.57 11.38
CA GLY A 78 -12.04 18.82 12.72
C GLY A 78 -11.38 18.02 13.85
N PRO A 79 -11.25 16.68 13.76
CA PRO A 79 -10.56 15.88 14.77
C PRO A 79 -9.08 16.27 14.94
N ALA A 80 -8.37 16.49 13.82
CA ALA A 80 -6.98 16.92 13.81
C ALA A 80 -6.79 18.30 14.43
N ASP A 81 -7.69 19.24 14.16
CA ASP A 81 -7.68 20.60 14.70
C ASP A 81 -7.87 20.61 16.21
N ILE A 82 -8.77 19.77 16.73
CA ILE A 82 -8.97 19.60 18.18
C ILE A 82 -7.69 19.09 18.84
N LYS A 83 -7.05 18.07 18.26
CA LYS A 83 -5.85 17.45 18.82
C LYS A 83 -4.63 18.37 18.73
N ALA A 84 -4.37 18.96 17.58
CA ALA A 84 -3.36 20.01 17.40
C ALA A 84 -3.58 21.14 18.41
N GLY A 85 -4.85 21.49 18.65
CA GLY A 85 -5.20 22.50 19.61
C GLY A 85 -4.87 22.15 21.07
N GLN A 86 -5.05 20.89 21.46
CA GLN A 86 -4.64 20.41 22.79
C GLN A 86 -3.12 20.51 22.99
N PHE A 87 -2.34 20.20 21.95
CA PHE A 87 -0.88 20.27 21.99
C PHE A 87 -0.34 21.69 22.04
N LEU A 88 -0.93 22.63 21.29
CA LEU A 88 -0.58 24.06 21.41
C LEU A 88 -0.87 24.59 22.82
N ASN A 89 -2.04 24.28 23.38
CA ASN A 89 -2.41 24.66 24.76
C ASN A 89 -1.44 24.05 25.80
N ALA A 90 -1.07 22.77 25.64
CA ALA A 90 -0.11 22.09 26.52
C ALA A 90 1.29 22.73 26.47
N ASN A 91 1.67 23.32 25.33
CA ASN A 91 2.91 24.06 25.15
C ASN A 91 2.82 25.55 25.57
N GLY A 92 1.71 25.96 26.19
CA GLY A 92 1.51 27.32 26.67
C GLY A 92 1.17 28.34 25.58
N VAL A 93 0.63 27.87 24.45
CA VAL A 93 0.07 28.69 23.37
C VAL A 93 -1.47 28.59 23.43
N PRO A 94 -2.14 29.43 24.24
CA PRO A 94 -3.58 29.33 24.43
C PRO A 94 -4.34 29.73 23.16
N ILE A 95 -5.22 28.85 22.70
CA ILE A 95 -6.04 29.06 21.49
C ILE A 95 -7.40 29.70 21.82
N THR A 96 -7.70 29.81 23.12
CA THR A 96 -8.90 30.47 23.64
C THR A 96 -8.58 31.83 24.27
N ASN A 97 -9.43 32.81 23.91
CA ASN A 97 -9.41 34.22 24.29
C ASN A 97 -9.39 34.43 25.81
N THR A 98 -8.22 34.36 26.44
CA THR A 98 -8.12 34.68 27.87
C THR A 98 -7.81 36.17 28.10
N ASP A 99 -7.35 36.92 27.09
CA ASP A 99 -6.99 38.36 27.26
C ASP A 99 -7.24 39.24 26.01
N GLY A 100 -8.16 38.86 25.11
CA GLY A 100 -8.46 39.65 23.90
C GLY A 100 -7.38 39.58 22.79
N ILE A 101 -6.41 38.69 22.96
CA ILE A 101 -5.39 38.33 21.96
C ILE A 101 -5.88 37.10 21.20
N THR A 102 -6.25 37.27 19.92
CA THR A 102 -6.71 36.16 19.07
C THR A 102 -5.51 35.50 18.40
N VAL A 103 -5.18 34.27 18.83
CA VAL A 103 -4.29 33.40 18.06
C VAL A 103 -5.07 32.93 16.82
N THR A 104 -4.57 33.23 15.62
CA THR A 104 -5.20 32.71 14.39
C THR A 104 -4.63 31.34 14.07
N PHE A 105 -5.54 30.40 13.85
CA PHE A 105 -5.28 29.00 13.56
C PHE A 105 -5.87 28.71 12.18
N ALA A 106 -5.00 28.41 11.22
CA ALA A 106 -5.39 27.95 9.90
C ALA A 106 -4.79 26.56 9.68
N SER A 107 -5.64 25.61 9.34
CA SER A 107 -5.23 24.25 9.00
C SER A 107 -5.64 23.90 7.58
N GLY A 108 -4.95 22.93 7.02
CA GLY A 108 -5.27 22.36 5.71
C GLY A 108 -4.80 20.92 5.66
N ARG A 109 -5.55 20.08 4.96
CA ARG A 109 -5.11 18.72 4.63
C ARG A 109 -4.85 18.60 3.13
N ALA A 110 -3.92 17.72 2.77
CA ALA A 110 -3.66 17.34 1.39
C ALA A 110 -3.37 15.84 1.33
N LEU A 111 -3.79 15.18 0.26
CA LEU A 111 -3.30 13.85 -0.07
C LEU A 111 -2.21 14.02 -1.12
N THR A 112 -1.01 13.54 -0.83
CA THR A 112 0.07 13.56 -1.82
C THR A 112 -0.22 12.54 -2.92
N PRO A 113 0.38 12.71 -4.12
CA PRO A 113 0.32 11.68 -5.16
C PRO A 113 0.82 10.30 -4.71
N LEU A 114 1.59 10.23 -3.62
CA LEU A 114 2.14 9.01 -3.03
C LEU A 114 1.21 8.35 -2.00
N GLY A 115 0.00 8.88 -1.80
CA GLY A 115 -0.95 8.35 -0.81
C GLY A 115 -0.66 8.75 0.63
N VAL A 116 0.26 9.68 0.86
CA VAL A 116 0.50 10.28 2.19
C VAL A 116 -0.54 11.34 2.47
N THR A 117 -1.21 11.23 3.62
CA THR A 117 -2.09 12.27 4.16
C THR A 117 -1.26 13.29 4.90
N GLU A 118 -1.30 14.54 4.46
CA GLU A 118 -0.61 15.67 5.07
C GLU A 118 -1.59 16.54 5.86
N TYR A 119 -1.15 17.02 7.00
CA TYR A 119 -1.80 18.03 7.81
C TYR A 119 -0.87 19.21 8.00
N SER A 120 -1.29 20.37 7.52
CA SER A 120 -0.57 21.63 7.65
C SER A 120 -1.30 22.52 8.66
N ILE A 121 -0.53 23.20 9.51
CA ILE A 121 -1.05 24.22 10.40
C ILE A 121 -0.20 25.48 10.33
N THR A 122 -0.86 26.62 10.46
CA THR A 122 -0.24 27.94 10.61
C THR A 122 -0.82 28.60 11.84
N VAL A 123 0.06 28.99 12.76
CA VAL A 123 -0.30 29.61 14.03
C VAL A 123 0.33 30.99 14.10
N THR A 124 -0.50 32.00 14.36
CA THR A 124 -0.04 33.37 14.63
C THR A 124 -0.26 33.72 16.09
N TRP A 125 0.82 33.97 16.82
CA TRP A 125 0.80 34.29 18.23
C TRP A 125 1.24 35.75 18.46
N PRO A 126 0.34 36.63 18.96
CA PRO A 126 0.70 38.00 19.28
C PRO A 126 1.46 38.04 20.60
N ILE A 127 2.68 38.58 20.59
CA ILE A 127 3.50 38.75 21.79
C ILE A 127 3.67 40.22 22.15
N GLU A 128 3.51 40.54 23.44
CA GLU A 128 3.87 41.84 23.98
C GLU A 128 5.39 41.92 24.20
N LEU A 129 6.00 43.02 23.77
CA LEU A 129 7.41 43.33 23.99
C LEU A 129 7.58 44.25 25.21
N PHE A 130 8.75 44.25 25.83
CA PHE A 130 8.98 45.00 27.06
C PHE A 130 9.29 46.47 26.78
N PHE A 131 10.28 46.74 25.91
CA PHE A 131 10.82 48.09 25.71
C PHE A 131 10.28 48.75 24.43
N LEU A 132 10.05 47.98 23.37
CA LEU A 132 9.45 48.44 22.12
C LEU A 132 8.01 48.91 22.31
N ARG A 133 7.35 48.49 23.41
CA ARG A 133 6.06 49.02 23.84
C ARG A 133 6.09 50.54 24.09
N LEU A 134 7.24 51.12 24.42
CA LEU A 134 7.39 52.57 24.62
C LEU A 134 7.29 53.37 23.30
N ILE A 135 7.46 52.71 22.16
CA ILE A 135 7.50 53.33 20.83
C ILE A 135 6.29 52.88 19.98
N ARG A 136 5.73 51.71 20.27
CA ARG A 136 4.60 51.10 19.56
C ARG A 136 3.65 50.44 20.57
N ASP A 137 2.36 50.74 20.47
CA ASP A 137 1.35 50.16 21.37
C ASP A 137 0.84 48.77 20.92
N ASP A 138 1.04 48.38 19.66
CA ASP A 138 0.54 47.10 19.14
C ASP A 138 1.50 45.92 19.42
N PRO A 139 0.98 44.73 19.72
CA PRO A 139 1.74 43.48 19.78
C PRO A 139 2.49 43.18 18.47
N VAL A 140 3.51 42.34 18.57
CA VAL A 140 4.18 41.75 17.41
C VAL A 140 3.64 40.36 17.16
N ASP A 141 3.14 40.14 15.94
CA ASP A 141 2.64 38.83 15.51
C ASP A 141 3.80 37.92 15.13
N LEU A 142 3.92 36.80 15.83
CA LEU A 142 4.81 35.70 15.46
C LEU A 142 4.01 34.64 14.72
N THR A 143 4.30 34.46 13.44
CA THR A 143 3.70 33.39 12.64
C THR A 143 4.70 32.24 12.47
N ARG A 144 4.24 31.01 12.67
CA ARG A 144 4.94 29.76 12.35
C ARG A 144 4.00 28.77 11.69
N SER A 145 4.58 27.92 10.86
CA SER A 145 3.85 26.85 10.17
C SER A 145 4.63 25.55 10.28
N ALA A 146 3.90 24.45 10.26
CA ALA A 146 4.45 23.11 10.12
C ALA A 146 3.48 22.25 9.31
N THR A 147 4.03 21.29 8.59
CA THR A 147 3.27 20.26 7.89
C THR A 147 3.77 18.91 8.40
N ALA A 148 2.84 18.03 8.76
CA ALA A 148 3.13 16.64 9.12
C ALA A 148 2.45 15.70 8.14
N GLY A 149 3.09 14.57 7.84
CA GLY A 149 2.56 13.52 6.97
C GLY A 149 2.35 12.22 7.73
N VAL A 150 1.34 11.45 7.32
CA VAL A 150 1.16 10.06 7.71
C VAL A 150 0.70 9.22 6.53
N SER A 151 1.29 8.04 6.34
CA SER A 151 0.81 7.08 5.36
C SER A 151 -0.25 6.20 6.01
N VAL A 152 -1.45 6.18 5.44
CA VAL A 152 -2.56 5.32 5.89
C VAL A 152 -2.62 3.99 5.13
N LEU A 153 -2.04 3.95 3.92
CA LEU A 153 -1.89 2.74 3.13
C LEU A 153 -0.54 2.11 3.47
N THR A 154 -0.57 0.82 3.78
CA THR A 154 0.63 0.02 4.02
C THR A 154 0.97 -0.81 2.79
N ASP A 155 2.22 -1.23 2.67
CA ASP A 155 2.62 -2.18 1.65
C ASP A 155 2.14 -3.58 2.03
N ILE A 156 1.29 -4.15 1.18
CA ILE A 156 0.89 -5.56 1.27
C ILE A 156 1.67 -6.34 0.21
N TYR A 157 2.38 -7.41 0.55
CA TYR A 157 3.05 -8.24 -0.46
C TYR A 157 2.02 -8.76 -1.47
N ALA A 158 2.24 -8.48 -2.76
CA ALA A 158 1.27 -8.83 -3.79
C ALA A 158 1.18 -10.34 -4.06
N SER A 159 2.31 -11.05 -3.90
CA SER A 159 2.40 -12.50 -4.13
C SER A 159 3.39 -13.16 -3.18
N ARG A 160 3.08 -14.40 -2.77
CA ARG A 160 3.97 -15.23 -1.95
C ARG A 160 5.23 -15.65 -2.72
N ARG A 161 5.10 -15.85 -4.03
CA ARG A 161 6.19 -16.34 -4.91
C ARG A 161 6.64 -15.29 -5.93
N VAL A 162 6.58 -14.02 -5.53
CA VAL A 162 7.00 -12.88 -6.36
C VAL A 162 8.46 -12.97 -6.80
N GLN A 163 9.33 -13.64 -6.05
CA GLN A 163 10.75 -13.79 -6.40
C GLN A 163 10.91 -14.64 -7.68
N ASP A 164 10.22 -15.78 -7.75
CA ASP A 164 10.39 -16.76 -8.82
C ASP A 164 9.42 -16.55 -9.99
N GLY A 165 8.43 -15.67 -9.85
CA GLY A 165 7.41 -15.42 -10.88
C GLY A 165 6.56 -16.66 -11.18
N THR A 166 6.25 -17.45 -10.16
CA THR A 166 5.43 -18.67 -10.26
C THR A 166 4.09 -18.48 -9.57
N VAL A 167 3.03 -19.08 -10.10
CA VAL A 167 1.69 -19.04 -9.51
C VAL A 167 1.43 -20.36 -8.79
N SER A 168 0.95 -20.35 -7.54
CA SER A 168 0.80 -21.61 -6.79
C SER A 168 -0.43 -21.70 -5.89
N THR A 169 -0.67 -20.72 -5.02
CA THR A 169 -1.73 -20.83 -3.99
C THR A 169 -2.83 -19.81 -4.16
N SER A 170 -2.51 -18.66 -4.74
CA SER A 170 -3.43 -17.57 -4.99
C SER A 170 -2.95 -16.73 -6.17
N THR A 171 -3.88 -15.98 -6.76
CA THR A 171 -3.59 -14.91 -7.72
C THR A 171 -4.26 -13.61 -7.30
N GLN A 172 -3.87 -12.51 -7.92
CA GLN A 172 -4.56 -11.24 -7.78
C GLN A 172 -5.83 -11.28 -8.64
N GLY A 173 -6.83 -10.49 -8.28
CA GLY A 173 -8.07 -10.40 -9.03
C GLY A 173 -8.53 -8.96 -9.18
N ILE A 174 -9.16 -8.64 -10.30
CA ILE A 174 -9.91 -7.39 -10.45
C ILE A 174 -11.20 -7.67 -11.20
N PHE A 175 -12.29 -7.07 -10.73
CA PHE A 175 -13.59 -7.33 -11.33
C PHE A 175 -14.05 -6.21 -12.24
N GLY A 176 -14.91 -6.54 -13.19
CA GLY A 176 -15.55 -5.61 -14.11
C GLY A 176 -16.42 -4.61 -13.35
N PRO A 177 -16.47 -3.32 -13.75
CA PRO A 177 -17.28 -2.31 -13.06
C PRO A 177 -18.78 -2.64 -13.02
N HIS A 178 -19.23 -3.59 -13.85
CA HIS A 178 -20.61 -4.01 -13.95
C HIS A 178 -20.94 -5.31 -13.18
N VAL A 179 -19.98 -5.85 -12.41
CA VAL A 179 -20.20 -7.02 -11.55
C VAL A 179 -20.84 -6.62 -10.20
N CYS A 180 -21.11 -7.60 -9.35
CA CYS A 180 -21.53 -7.41 -7.97
C CYS A 180 -20.35 -7.58 -7.01
N THR A 181 -20.34 -6.84 -5.89
CA THR A 181 -19.28 -6.99 -4.87
C THR A 181 -19.29 -8.34 -4.15
N ARG A 182 -20.42 -9.06 -4.18
CA ARG A 182 -20.60 -10.39 -3.53
C ARG A 182 -19.79 -11.54 -4.14
N PHE A 183 -18.90 -11.22 -5.07
CA PHE A 183 -18.06 -12.18 -5.75
C PHE A 183 -16.59 -11.96 -5.33
N GLY A 184 -16.31 -11.20 -4.26
CA GLY A 184 -14.96 -11.08 -3.70
C GLY A 184 -14.27 -9.72 -3.83
N ASP A 185 -14.74 -8.83 -4.71
CA ASP A 185 -14.12 -7.52 -4.92
C ASP A 185 -14.99 -6.38 -4.36
N PRO A 186 -14.59 -5.76 -3.24
CA PRO A 186 -15.36 -4.71 -2.60
C PRO A 186 -15.20 -3.35 -3.27
N PHE A 187 -14.28 -3.15 -4.22
CA PHE A 187 -13.95 -1.79 -4.68
C PHE A 187 -14.09 -1.56 -6.18
N SER A 188 -13.69 -2.49 -7.04
CA SER A 188 -13.81 -2.27 -8.49
C SER A 188 -15.24 -2.16 -9.04
N PRO A 189 -16.28 -2.83 -8.46
CA PRO A 189 -17.63 -2.75 -9.00
C PRO A 189 -18.26 -1.37 -8.74
N ASN A 190 -18.91 -0.77 -9.74
CA ASN A 190 -19.61 0.52 -9.60
C ASN A 190 -20.75 0.48 -8.56
N SER A 191 -21.24 -0.72 -8.23
CA SER A 191 -22.27 -0.95 -7.22
C SER A 191 -21.72 -0.96 -5.78
N SER A 192 -20.40 -0.80 -5.61
CA SER A 192 -19.76 -0.86 -4.30
C SER A 192 -20.31 0.19 -3.34
N PRO A 193 -20.73 -0.22 -2.12
CA PRO A 193 -21.07 0.72 -1.06
C PRO A 193 -19.84 1.32 -0.37
N TRP A 194 -18.64 0.76 -0.59
CA TRP A 194 -17.39 1.20 0.04
C TRP A 194 -16.61 2.18 -0.83
N GLU A 195 -16.73 2.06 -2.15
CA GLU A 195 -16.10 2.96 -3.11
C GLU A 195 -16.99 3.06 -4.37
N PRO A 196 -17.99 3.96 -4.37
CA PRO A 196 -18.79 4.17 -5.56
C PRO A 196 -17.94 4.83 -6.65
N ASP A 197 -18.10 4.38 -7.91
CA ASP A 197 -17.35 4.77 -9.12
C ASP A 197 -16.12 3.90 -9.46
N SER A 198 -15.45 4.20 -10.57
CA SER A 198 -14.33 3.40 -11.08
C SER A 198 -13.14 3.43 -10.10
N TYR A 199 -12.80 2.27 -9.55
CA TYR A 199 -11.67 2.12 -8.63
C TYR A 199 -10.40 1.61 -9.32
N THR A 200 -9.25 1.91 -8.72
CA THR A 200 -7.92 1.48 -9.20
C THR A 200 -7.13 0.87 -8.06
N TYR A 201 -6.72 -0.38 -8.22
CA TYR A 201 -5.75 -1.03 -7.35
C TYR A 201 -4.34 -0.56 -7.72
N ARG A 202 -3.59 -0.07 -6.73
CA ARG A 202 -2.26 0.50 -6.96
C ARG A 202 -1.20 -0.41 -6.38
N TYR A 203 -0.24 -0.76 -7.23
CA TYR A 203 0.93 -1.53 -6.88
C TYR A 203 2.17 -0.65 -6.89
N ARG A 204 3.05 -0.87 -5.93
CA ARG A 204 4.36 -0.26 -5.81
C ARG A 204 5.42 -1.34 -6.00
N ILE A 205 6.29 -1.13 -6.98
CA ILE A 205 7.39 -2.02 -7.33
C ILE A 205 8.65 -1.41 -6.74
N MET A 206 9.17 -2.01 -5.67
CA MET A 206 10.38 -1.58 -4.99
C MET A 206 11.60 -2.20 -5.64
N ILE A 207 12.52 -1.35 -6.10
CA ILE A 207 13.82 -1.73 -6.67
C ILE A 207 14.87 -1.44 -5.61
N PRO A 208 15.58 -2.45 -5.08
CA PRO A 208 16.56 -2.21 -4.03
C PRO A 208 17.73 -1.37 -4.55
N LYS A 209 18.44 -0.73 -3.62
CA LYS A 209 19.62 0.08 -3.93
C LYS A 209 20.73 -0.78 -4.54
N GLU A 210 20.81 -2.02 -4.11
CA GLU A 210 21.79 -3.02 -4.49
C GLU A 210 21.50 -3.67 -5.85
N TYR A 211 20.32 -3.42 -6.43
CA TYR A 211 19.93 -3.94 -7.74
C TYR A 211 20.97 -3.57 -8.81
N THR A 212 21.60 -4.58 -9.40
CA THR A 212 22.82 -4.41 -10.22
C THR A 212 22.55 -4.29 -11.72
N HIS A 213 21.32 -4.57 -12.16
CA HIS A 213 20.94 -4.56 -13.56
C HIS A 213 20.50 -3.17 -14.03
N ASP A 214 20.76 -2.88 -15.30
CA ASP A 214 20.39 -1.60 -15.92
C ASP A 214 18.89 -1.54 -16.24
N VAL A 215 18.24 -2.68 -16.42
CA VAL A 215 16.83 -2.80 -16.80
C VAL A 215 16.05 -3.50 -15.71
N VAL A 216 14.86 -2.96 -15.42
CA VAL A 216 13.81 -3.64 -14.66
C VAL A 216 12.66 -3.91 -15.62
N ARG A 217 12.32 -5.18 -15.81
CA ARG A 217 11.18 -5.63 -16.59
C ARG A 217 10.00 -5.87 -15.66
N VAL A 218 8.81 -5.45 -16.07
CA VAL A 218 7.55 -5.78 -15.42
C VAL A 218 6.76 -6.72 -16.33
N GLU A 219 6.50 -7.92 -15.84
CA GLU A 219 5.69 -8.93 -16.52
C GLU A 219 4.33 -9.04 -15.86
N LEU A 220 3.31 -9.22 -16.68
CA LEU A 220 1.94 -9.49 -16.26
C LEU A 220 1.59 -10.92 -16.66
N PHE A 221 1.13 -11.72 -15.71
CA PHE A 221 0.52 -13.01 -15.98
C PHE A 221 -0.95 -12.79 -16.29
N ASP A 222 -1.38 -13.37 -17.41
CA ASP A 222 -2.78 -13.41 -17.82
C ASP A 222 -3.50 -12.04 -17.72
N PRO A 223 -2.94 -10.96 -18.30
CA PRO A 223 -3.52 -9.63 -18.13
C PRO A 223 -4.79 -9.41 -18.95
N ASP A 224 -5.25 -10.39 -19.73
CA ASP A 224 -6.51 -10.34 -20.44
C ASP A 224 -7.60 -11.06 -19.64
N SER A 225 -8.83 -11.15 -20.15
CA SER A 225 -9.88 -11.89 -19.44
C SER A 225 -10.55 -12.93 -20.32
N VAL A 226 -9.80 -13.47 -21.30
CA VAL A 226 -10.33 -14.33 -22.34
C VAL A 226 -10.20 -15.78 -21.91
N ASN A 227 -11.34 -16.45 -21.77
CA ASN A 227 -11.34 -17.88 -21.47
C ASN A 227 -11.35 -18.73 -22.75
N ASN A 228 -10.42 -19.68 -22.88
CA ASN A 228 -10.44 -20.73 -23.90
C ASN A 228 -11.51 -21.82 -23.61
N ASP A 229 -12.13 -22.41 -24.63
CA ASP A 229 -13.16 -23.46 -24.48
C ASP A 229 -12.59 -24.88 -24.29
N GLU A 230 -11.27 -25.03 -24.27
CA GLU A 230 -10.58 -26.29 -24.01
C GLU A 230 -10.75 -26.77 -22.56
N ASN A 231 -11.24 -28.00 -22.38
CA ASN A 231 -11.55 -28.55 -21.05
C ASN A 231 -10.75 -29.81 -20.72
N ASN A 232 -10.00 -30.38 -21.66
CA ASN A 232 -9.19 -31.57 -21.42
C ASN A 232 -7.72 -31.20 -21.47
N PHE A 233 -6.93 -31.65 -20.50
CA PHE A 233 -5.49 -31.44 -20.54
C PHE A 233 -4.75 -32.62 -19.92
N THR A 234 -3.59 -32.96 -20.49
CA THR A 234 -2.65 -33.89 -19.86
C THR A 234 -1.66 -33.08 -19.04
N LEU A 235 -1.88 -33.03 -17.72
CA LEU A 235 -0.95 -32.34 -16.83
C LEU A 235 0.36 -33.11 -16.70
N GLN A 236 1.42 -32.39 -16.36
CA GLN A 236 2.75 -32.94 -16.07
C GLN A 236 3.10 -32.65 -14.61
N ARG A 237 3.69 -33.63 -13.92
CA ARG A 237 4.13 -33.47 -12.52
C ARG A 237 5.58 -33.01 -12.41
N SER A 238 5.92 -32.38 -11.30
CA SER A 238 7.30 -31.97 -10.98
C SER A 238 8.27 -33.16 -10.90
N SER A 239 9.56 -32.92 -11.12
CA SER A 239 10.56 -33.99 -11.03
C SER A 239 10.63 -34.58 -9.62
N PHE A 240 10.42 -33.76 -8.60
CA PHE A 240 10.36 -34.20 -7.21
C PHE A 240 9.20 -35.18 -6.99
N ALA A 241 8.00 -34.85 -7.45
CA ALA A 241 6.84 -35.73 -7.33
C ALA A 241 7.03 -37.08 -8.03
N ILE A 242 7.74 -37.11 -9.17
CA ILE A 242 8.03 -38.34 -9.91
C ILE A 242 9.11 -39.18 -9.22
N ILE A 243 10.25 -38.57 -8.87
CA ILE A 243 11.44 -39.28 -8.41
C ILE A 243 11.31 -39.65 -6.93
N ASP A 244 10.95 -38.68 -6.10
CA ASP A 244 10.90 -38.81 -4.64
C ASP A 244 9.49 -39.19 -4.16
N GLY A 245 8.45 -38.64 -4.80
CA GLY A 245 7.05 -38.96 -4.51
C GLY A 245 6.53 -40.25 -5.15
N GLY A 246 7.23 -40.80 -6.16
CA GLY A 246 6.82 -42.01 -6.87
C GLY A 246 5.53 -41.88 -7.69
N MET A 247 5.13 -40.65 -8.03
CA MET A 247 3.91 -40.37 -8.79
C MET A 247 4.10 -40.62 -10.29
N ASN A 248 2.99 -40.83 -11.01
CA ASN A 248 3.03 -40.94 -12.47
C ASN A 248 3.44 -39.59 -13.09
N PRO A 249 4.28 -39.56 -14.14
CA PRO A 249 4.75 -38.31 -14.75
C PRO A 249 3.65 -37.42 -15.32
N THR A 250 2.57 -38.03 -15.78
CA THR A 250 1.45 -37.35 -16.44
C THR A 250 0.14 -37.85 -15.89
N ASP A 251 -0.88 -37.00 -16.00
CA ASP A 251 -2.25 -37.37 -15.68
C ASP A 251 -3.23 -36.64 -16.58
N ASP A 252 -4.28 -37.33 -17.03
CA ASP A 252 -5.31 -36.72 -17.86
C ASP A 252 -6.40 -36.15 -16.94
N ARG A 253 -6.70 -34.87 -17.11
CA ARG A 253 -7.67 -34.12 -16.31
C ARG A 253 -8.69 -33.43 -17.20
N PHE A 254 -9.88 -33.22 -16.63
CA PHE A 254 -11.00 -32.58 -17.30
C PHE A 254 -11.62 -31.49 -16.42
N CYS A 255 -11.85 -30.32 -17.01
CA CYS A 255 -12.58 -29.20 -16.41
C CYS A 255 -14.08 -29.51 -16.48
N GLY A 256 -14.66 -29.89 -15.34
CA GLY A 256 -16.05 -30.35 -15.28
C GLY A 256 -16.17 -31.80 -14.81
N SER A 257 -17.38 -32.22 -14.46
CA SER A 257 -17.59 -33.64 -14.18
C SER A 257 -17.44 -34.43 -15.49
N PRO A 258 -16.58 -35.47 -15.56
CA PRO A 258 -16.49 -36.36 -16.71
C PRO A 258 -17.74 -37.24 -16.88
N ASN A 259 -18.72 -37.14 -15.98
CA ASN A 259 -19.92 -37.96 -15.98
C ASN A 259 -21.17 -37.14 -15.59
N PRO A 260 -22.12 -36.88 -16.52
CA PRO A 260 -23.41 -36.28 -16.17
C PRO A 260 -24.33 -37.23 -15.38
N GLU A 261 -23.95 -38.50 -15.21
CA GLU A 261 -24.73 -39.55 -14.54
C GLU A 261 -23.92 -40.20 -13.41
N ILE A 262 -23.85 -39.55 -12.24
CA ILE A 262 -23.72 -40.30 -10.99
C ILE A 262 -25.15 -40.63 -10.55
N GLU A 263 -25.49 -41.92 -10.54
CA GLU A 263 -26.80 -42.39 -10.05
C GLU A 263 -27.02 -41.91 -8.61
N VAL A 264 -27.95 -40.98 -8.43
CA VAL A 264 -28.45 -40.56 -7.12
C VAL A 264 -29.12 -41.77 -6.46
N PRO A 265 -28.76 -42.14 -5.21
CA PRO A 265 -29.48 -43.17 -4.47
C PRO A 265 -30.98 -42.83 -4.39
N PRO A 266 -31.89 -43.80 -4.57
CA PRO A 266 -33.32 -43.51 -4.57
C PRO A 266 -33.76 -42.99 -3.19
N GLY A 267 -34.13 -41.71 -3.13
CA GLY A 267 -34.65 -41.06 -1.92
C GLY A 267 -33.95 -39.76 -1.51
N GLU A 268 -32.86 -39.38 -2.18
CA GLU A 268 -32.20 -38.09 -1.98
C GLU A 268 -32.55 -37.12 -3.11
N ASP A 269 -32.81 -35.86 -2.77
CA ASP A 269 -32.96 -34.81 -3.78
C ASP A 269 -31.63 -34.71 -4.55
N PRO A 270 -31.66 -34.65 -5.91
CA PRO A 270 -30.44 -34.45 -6.68
C PRO A 270 -29.79 -33.15 -6.24
N VAL A 271 -28.60 -33.24 -5.63
CA VAL A 271 -27.77 -32.07 -5.34
C VAL A 271 -27.31 -31.52 -6.71
N PRO A 272 -27.70 -30.30 -7.11
CA PRO A 272 -27.26 -29.79 -8.40
C PRO A 272 -25.83 -29.28 -8.26
N ARG A 273 -24.79 -30.10 -8.56
CA ARG A 273 -23.41 -29.60 -8.77
C ARG A 273 -22.54 -30.51 -9.67
N PRO A 274 -21.52 -29.97 -10.41
CA PRO A 274 -21.34 -28.58 -10.85
C PRO A 274 -21.16 -28.43 -12.38
N GLN A 275 -21.68 -27.31 -12.89
CA GLN A 275 -21.60 -26.85 -14.28
C GLN A 275 -20.23 -26.22 -14.61
N GLN A 276 -19.14 -26.92 -14.31
CA GLN A 276 -17.76 -26.45 -14.43
C GLN A 276 -17.20 -26.41 -15.88
N ALA A 277 -18.01 -26.78 -16.89
CA ALA A 277 -17.60 -26.87 -18.30
C ALA A 277 -17.99 -25.67 -19.18
N MET A 278 -18.47 -24.55 -18.61
CA MET A 278 -19.00 -23.39 -19.36
C MET A 278 -18.12 -22.12 -19.31
N GLN A 279 -16.82 -22.23 -18.97
CA GLN A 279 -15.86 -21.11 -18.91
C GLN A 279 -16.31 -19.95 -18.00
N ARG A 280 -17.01 -20.27 -16.91
CA ARG A 280 -17.56 -19.30 -15.93
C ARG A 280 -16.76 -19.18 -14.64
N ASN A 281 -16.07 -20.25 -14.30
CA ASN A 281 -15.22 -20.39 -13.14
C ASN A 281 -13.81 -20.67 -13.66
N PRO A 282 -12.77 -20.43 -12.85
CA PRO A 282 -11.44 -20.90 -13.17
C PRO A 282 -11.49 -22.41 -13.41
N CYS A 283 -10.58 -22.89 -14.24
CA CYS A 283 -10.28 -24.29 -14.29
C CYS A 283 -8.82 -24.51 -13.92
N VAL A 284 -8.64 -25.11 -12.75
CA VAL A 284 -7.34 -25.46 -12.22
C VAL A 284 -7.42 -26.92 -11.78
N PHE A 285 -6.44 -27.74 -12.14
CA PHE A 285 -6.41 -29.15 -11.77
C PHE A 285 -5.47 -29.38 -10.61
N GLU A 286 -5.95 -30.09 -9.59
CA GLU A 286 -5.08 -30.67 -8.59
C GLU A 286 -4.16 -31.71 -9.24
N THR A 287 -2.86 -31.48 -9.05
CA THR A 287 -1.82 -32.43 -9.47
C THR A 287 -1.65 -33.58 -8.49
N GLU A 288 -2.30 -33.47 -7.32
CA GLU A 288 -2.14 -34.32 -6.13
C GLU A 288 -0.75 -34.22 -5.47
N GLU A 289 0.14 -33.35 -5.95
CA GLU A 289 1.48 -33.19 -5.37
C GLU A 289 1.42 -32.61 -3.94
N TYR A 290 0.33 -31.95 -3.56
CA TYR A 290 0.11 -31.46 -2.19
C TYR A 290 0.07 -32.59 -1.15
N LEU A 291 -0.30 -33.82 -1.54
CA LEU A 291 -0.27 -34.99 -0.64
C LEU A 291 1.14 -35.26 -0.11
N LEU A 292 2.18 -34.92 -0.88
CA LEU A 292 3.58 -35.03 -0.42
C LEU A 292 3.90 -34.04 0.70
N VAL A 293 3.19 -32.92 0.76
CA VAL A 293 3.31 -31.94 1.85
C VAL A 293 2.60 -32.48 3.09
N GLU A 294 1.40 -33.03 2.93
CA GLU A 294 0.63 -33.65 4.04
C GLU A 294 1.36 -34.84 4.67
N ASP A 295 2.04 -35.65 3.85
CA ASP A 295 2.87 -36.76 4.30
C ASP A 295 4.23 -36.31 4.92
N GLY A 296 4.52 -35.01 4.90
CA GLY A 296 5.75 -34.43 5.45
C GLY A 296 7.01 -34.75 4.62
N LEU A 297 6.84 -35.08 3.34
CA LEU A 297 7.91 -35.39 2.39
C LEU A 297 8.41 -34.14 1.65
N ALA A 298 7.59 -33.10 1.54
CA ALA A 298 7.90 -31.85 0.85
C ALA A 298 7.36 -30.64 1.62
N THR A 299 7.86 -29.44 1.26
CA THR A 299 7.16 -28.18 1.56
C THR A 299 6.31 -27.77 0.35
N ILE A 300 5.32 -26.90 0.56
CA ILE A 300 4.45 -26.38 -0.51
C ILE A 300 5.24 -25.69 -1.64
N ASP A 301 6.43 -25.17 -1.35
CA ASP A 301 7.33 -24.56 -2.34
C ASP A 301 8.07 -25.55 -3.24
N GLN A 302 8.09 -26.83 -2.88
CA GLN A 302 8.80 -27.89 -3.61
C GLN A 302 7.90 -28.69 -4.55
N VAL A 303 6.60 -28.41 -4.52
CA VAL A 303 5.58 -29.13 -5.30
C VAL A 303 4.83 -28.16 -6.19
N ASN A 304 4.24 -28.68 -7.27
CA ASN A 304 3.28 -27.93 -8.06
C ASN A 304 1.88 -28.37 -7.65
N PRO A 305 1.18 -27.73 -6.70
CA PRO A 305 -0.13 -28.21 -6.24
C PRO A 305 -1.19 -28.19 -7.36
N PHE A 306 -1.00 -27.32 -8.36
CA PHE A 306 -2.00 -27.03 -9.37
C PHE A 306 -1.48 -26.92 -10.79
N TRP A 307 -2.33 -27.29 -11.73
CA TRP A 307 -2.15 -27.08 -13.16
C TRP A 307 -3.24 -26.14 -13.68
N TYR A 308 -2.85 -24.98 -14.21
CA TYR A 308 -3.77 -23.94 -14.65
C TYR A 308 -4.26 -24.23 -16.06
N MET A 309 -5.58 -24.18 -16.28
CA MET A 309 -6.21 -24.28 -17.59
C MET A 309 -6.95 -22.99 -17.98
N ARG A 310 -7.54 -22.33 -17.00
CA ARG A 310 -8.10 -20.96 -17.08
C ARG A 310 -8.13 -20.37 -15.69
N ILE A 311 -7.90 -19.08 -15.54
CA ILE A 311 -8.02 -18.42 -14.24
C ILE A 311 -9.13 -17.38 -14.18
N ASP A 312 -9.50 -16.80 -15.32
CA ASP A 312 -10.57 -15.80 -15.38
C ASP A 312 -11.95 -16.39 -15.23
N GLU A 313 -12.85 -15.58 -14.66
CA GLU A 313 -14.23 -15.98 -14.44
C GLU A 313 -15.19 -15.15 -15.24
N ASN A 314 -15.93 -15.80 -16.14
CA ASN A 314 -17.03 -15.15 -16.84
C ASN A 314 -18.24 -15.00 -15.92
N ARG A 315 -18.30 -13.85 -15.23
CA ARG A 315 -19.44 -13.47 -14.39
C ARG A 315 -20.45 -12.72 -15.27
N GLY A 316 -21.69 -13.23 -15.34
CA GLY A 316 -22.80 -12.61 -16.09
C GLY A 316 -23.74 -11.83 -15.18
N VAL A 317 -24.43 -10.82 -15.70
CA VAL A 317 -25.40 -10.03 -14.90
C VAL A 317 -26.82 -10.59 -14.91
N GLY A 318 -27.57 -10.24 -13.87
CA GLY A 318 -29.00 -10.03 -13.99
C GLY A 318 -29.29 -9.03 -15.12
N GLY A 319 -30.20 -9.40 -16.03
CA GLY A 319 -30.94 -8.50 -16.91
C GLY A 319 -30.20 -7.43 -17.73
N GLY A 320 -29.36 -7.83 -18.71
CA GLY A 320 -28.97 -6.98 -19.87
C GLY A 320 -27.99 -5.84 -19.57
N ASN A 321 -26.84 -5.84 -20.28
CA ASN A 321 -25.76 -4.85 -20.18
C ASN A 321 -25.53 -4.28 -18.76
N GLY A 322 -25.01 -5.11 -17.87
CA GLY A 322 -24.07 -4.63 -16.86
C GLY A 322 -24.54 -3.49 -15.94
N ASN A 323 -25.81 -3.42 -15.52
CA ASN A 323 -26.23 -2.28 -14.69
C ASN A 323 -25.76 -2.35 -13.21
N GLY A 324 -24.99 -3.36 -12.82
CA GLY A 324 -24.53 -3.56 -11.44
C GLY A 324 -25.65 -3.92 -10.45
N GLU A 325 -26.87 -4.21 -10.93
CA GLU A 325 -27.98 -4.56 -10.05
C GLU A 325 -27.87 -6.02 -9.57
N CYS A 326 -27.63 -6.16 -8.27
CA CYS A 326 -27.49 -7.43 -7.55
C CYS A 326 -28.85 -8.15 -7.32
N ASN A 327 -29.68 -8.40 -8.35
CA ASN A 327 -30.90 -9.23 -8.16
C ASN A 327 -31.63 -9.70 -9.44
N PRO A 328 -32.38 -10.82 -9.39
CA PRO A 328 -32.40 -11.85 -8.35
C PRO A 328 -31.35 -12.95 -8.61
N PRO A 329 -31.03 -13.78 -7.59
CA PRO A 329 -30.31 -15.03 -7.83
C PRO A 329 -31.04 -15.83 -8.92
N LEU A 330 -30.27 -16.55 -9.74
CA LEU A 330 -30.80 -17.68 -10.48
C LEU A 330 -31.70 -18.47 -9.53
N ALA A 331 -32.94 -18.77 -9.95
CA ALA A 331 -33.81 -19.60 -9.12
C ALA A 331 -33.06 -20.91 -8.79
N PRO A 332 -33.33 -21.58 -7.65
CA PRO A 332 -32.70 -22.87 -7.35
C PRO A 332 -32.85 -23.84 -8.55
N GLY A 333 -31.73 -24.17 -9.19
CA GLY A 333 -31.70 -25.00 -10.40
C GLY A 333 -31.68 -24.27 -11.75
N GLU A 334 -31.58 -22.93 -11.78
CA GLU A 334 -31.25 -22.18 -13.00
C GLU A 334 -29.74 -22.05 -13.15
N ASP A 335 -29.24 -22.50 -14.30
CA ASP A 335 -27.84 -22.34 -14.68
C ASP A 335 -27.60 -20.87 -15.08
N PRO A 336 -26.45 -20.27 -14.74
CA PRO A 336 -26.08 -18.99 -15.34
C PRO A 336 -26.11 -19.10 -16.89
N PRO A 337 -26.14 -17.97 -17.61
CA PRO A 337 -25.87 -18.02 -19.05
C PRO A 337 -24.46 -18.62 -19.30
N PRO A 338 -24.23 -19.30 -20.44
CA PRO A 338 -22.89 -19.76 -20.83
C PRO A 338 -21.95 -18.58 -21.08
N TYR A 339 -20.65 -18.85 -21.21
CA TYR A 339 -19.63 -17.83 -21.52
C TYR A 339 -20.09 -16.86 -22.60
N ASN A 340 -19.95 -15.58 -22.28
CA ASN A 340 -20.24 -14.49 -23.20
C ASN A 340 -19.01 -13.59 -23.27
N PRO A 341 -18.36 -13.46 -24.44
CA PRO A 341 -17.25 -12.55 -24.63
C PRO A 341 -17.59 -11.13 -24.17
N SER A 342 -18.85 -10.67 -24.33
CA SER A 342 -19.34 -9.36 -23.88
C SER A 342 -19.33 -9.11 -22.36
N TYR A 343 -19.00 -10.12 -21.55
CA TYR A 343 -18.80 -9.95 -20.12
C TYR A 343 -17.34 -9.82 -19.73
N ASN A 344 -16.40 -10.24 -20.58
CA ASN A 344 -14.96 -10.14 -20.34
C ASN A 344 -14.56 -8.75 -19.86
N THR A 345 -13.76 -8.69 -18.81
CA THR A 345 -13.35 -7.46 -18.17
C THR A 345 -12.14 -6.89 -18.90
N GLN A 346 -12.28 -5.66 -19.41
CA GLN A 346 -11.13 -4.95 -19.95
C GLN A 346 -10.37 -4.29 -18.81
N THR A 347 -9.14 -4.72 -18.59
CA THR A 347 -8.27 -4.19 -17.53
C THR A 347 -7.21 -3.27 -18.14
N LEU A 348 -7.01 -2.09 -17.53
CA LEU A 348 -5.96 -1.15 -17.88
C LEU A 348 -4.83 -1.26 -16.86
N PHE A 349 -3.63 -1.56 -17.34
CA PHE A 349 -2.39 -1.59 -16.59
C PHE A 349 -1.55 -0.36 -16.98
N GLN A 350 -1.23 0.52 -16.03
CA GLN A 350 -0.42 1.71 -16.29
C GLN A 350 0.83 1.73 -15.44
N LEU A 351 1.98 1.58 -16.10
CA LEU A 351 3.30 1.66 -15.48
C LEU A 351 3.80 3.10 -15.49
N TYR A 352 4.25 3.59 -14.34
CA TYR A 352 4.77 4.94 -14.18
C TYR A 352 5.78 5.02 -13.03
N TYR A 353 6.44 6.17 -12.94
CA TYR A 353 7.29 6.51 -11.81
C TYR A 353 7.05 7.93 -11.34
N PHE A 354 7.52 8.25 -10.13
CA PHE A 354 7.62 9.63 -9.68
C PHE A 354 9.04 10.13 -9.90
N ARG A 355 9.17 11.21 -10.68
CA ARG A 355 10.38 12.00 -10.81
C ARG A 355 10.44 13.04 -9.69
N GLN A 356 11.62 13.25 -9.10
CA GLN A 356 11.83 14.36 -8.19
C GLN A 356 12.12 15.65 -8.97
N THR A 357 11.27 16.65 -8.84
CA THR A 357 11.46 17.97 -9.47
C THR A 357 12.56 18.77 -8.76
N THR A 358 13.01 19.88 -9.37
CA THR A 358 14.05 20.75 -8.79
C THR A 358 13.70 21.35 -7.43
N ASP A 359 12.41 21.46 -7.12
CA ASP A 359 11.85 21.89 -5.83
C ASP A 359 11.56 20.72 -4.87
N GLY A 360 12.00 19.50 -5.21
CA GLY A 360 11.94 18.31 -4.36
C GLY A 360 10.59 17.59 -4.35
N ARG A 361 9.62 18.01 -5.17
CA ARG A 361 8.26 17.44 -5.20
C ARG A 361 8.18 16.22 -6.13
N PRO A 362 7.33 15.23 -5.81
CA PRO A 362 7.07 14.11 -6.71
C PRO A 362 6.22 14.59 -7.90
N PHE A 363 6.65 14.27 -9.12
CA PHE A 363 5.90 14.45 -10.35
C PHE A 363 5.74 13.11 -11.06
N ARG A 364 4.50 12.71 -11.35
CA ARG A 364 4.21 11.44 -12.04
C ARG A 364 4.62 11.53 -13.51
N GLU A 365 5.47 10.62 -13.94
CA GLU A 365 5.89 10.42 -15.32
C GLU A 365 5.39 9.03 -15.77
N ASN A 366 4.49 8.99 -16.75
CA ASN A 366 3.99 7.74 -17.31
C ASN A 366 5.07 7.09 -18.19
N ILE A 367 5.20 5.77 -18.09
CA ILE A 367 6.15 4.98 -18.90
C ILE A 367 5.41 4.29 -20.04
N ALA A 368 4.39 3.52 -19.68
CA ALA A 368 3.58 2.77 -20.62
C ALA A 368 2.24 2.36 -20.03
N SER A 369 1.25 2.18 -20.91
CA SER A 369 -0.05 1.62 -20.58
C SER A 369 -0.38 0.44 -21.50
N TYR A 370 -1.06 -0.56 -20.96
CA TYR A 370 -1.52 -1.76 -21.66
C TYR A 370 -2.99 -2.01 -21.32
N TYR A 371 -3.79 -2.37 -22.33
CA TYR A 371 -5.17 -2.82 -22.14
C TYR A 371 -5.25 -4.31 -22.41
N GLY A 372 -5.73 -5.06 -21.41
CA GLY A 372 -6.06 -6.47 -21.53
C GLY A 372 -7.10 -6.69 -22.63
N ASN A 373 -6.97 -7.82 -23.33
CA ASN A 373 -7.88 -8.22 -24.37
C ASN A 373 -9.21 -8.72 -23.76
N THR A 374 -10.31 -8.47 -24.46
CA THR A 374 -11.63 -9.02 -24.12
C THR A 374 -12.15 -9.99 -25.16
N GLY A 375 -11.49 -10.11 -26.32
CA GLY A 375 -11.88 -11.00 -27.40
C GLY A 375 -13.16 -10.57 -28.11
N ASP A 376 -13.55 -9.30 -27.99
CA ASP A 376 -14.78 -8.75 -28.58
C ASP A 376 -14.64 -7.29 -29.06
N ALA A 377 -15.75 -6.61 -29.33
CA ALA A 377 -15.75 -5.25 -29.85
C ALA A 377 -15.25 -4.16 -28.87
N ARG A 378 -14.95 -4.51 -27.61
CA ARG A 378 -14.45 -3.61 -26.57
C ARG A 378 -12.92 -3.50 -26.57
N ASP A 379 -12.21 -4.32 -27.34
CA ASP A 379 -10.75 -4.26 -27.46
C ASP A 379 -10.29 -2.88 -27.96
N VAL A 380 -9.47 -2.18 -27.16
CA VAL A 380 -8.90 -0.87 -27.56
C VAL A 380 -7.73 -1.06 -28.53
N PHE A 381 -6.98 -2.15 -28.39
CA PHE A 381 -5.86 -2.55 -29.25
C PHE A 381 -6.11 -4.00 -29.69
N GLY A 382 -6.11 -4.28 -30.99
CA GLY A 382 -6.60 -5.55 -31.53
C GLY A 382 -5.64 -6.73 -31.39
N TYR A 383 -6.20 -7.93 -31.12
CA TYR A 383 -5.58 -9.26 -31.10
C TYR A 383 -4.32 -9.43 -30.24
N HIS A 384 -4.51 -9.63 -28.93
CA HIS A 384 -3.47 -10.03 -27.98
C HIS A 384 -3.94 -11.30 -27.27
N ASP A 385 -3.34 -12.45 -27.56
CA ASP A 385 -3.71 -13.74 -26.97
C ASP A 385 -2.71 -14.07 -25.86
N THR A 386 -3.06 -13.67 -24.63
CA THR A 386 -2.19 -13.75 -23.44
C THR A 386 -2.70 -14.70 -22.37
N ASP A 387 -3.80 -15.42 -22.64
CA ASP A 387 -4.40 -16.45 -21.78
C ASP A 387 -3.34 -17.43 -21.26
N LEU A 388 -3.25 -17.56 -19.93
CA LEU A 388 -2.27 -18.36 -19.20
C LEU A 388 -0.80 -18.08 -19.54
N ARG A 389 -0.45 -16.84 -19.94
CA ARG A 389 0.92 -16.46 -20.28
C ARG A 389 1.40 -15.24 -19.50
N TRP A 390 2.67 -15.30 -19.14
CA TRP A 390 3.46 -14.16 -18.71
C TRP A 390 3.88 -13.33 -19.92
N VAL A 391 3.55 -12.04 -19.91
CA VAL A 391 3.85 -11.11 -21.00
C VAL A 391 4.43 -9.80 -20.47
N SER A 392 5.30 -9.19 -21.26
CA SER A 392 5.84 -7.85 -21.00
C SER A 392 5.40 -6.91 -22.12
N PRO A 393 4.33 -6.12 -21.94
CA PRO A 393 3.83 -5.22 -22.99
C PRO A 393 4.88 -4.24 -23.52
N GLY A 394 4.93 -4.09 -24.85
CA GLY A 394 5.81 -3.17 -25.59
C GLY A 394 7.30 -3.54 -25.59
N ALA A 395 7.68 -4.67 -24.97
CA ALA A 395 9.07 -5.13 -24.90
C ALA A 395 9.66 -5.49 -26.28
N ASP A 396 10.95 -5.20 -26.48
CA ASP A 396 11.67 -5.59 -27.69
C ASP A 396 11.73 -7.12 -27.80
N LYS A 397 11.41 -7.65 -28.98
CA LYS A 397 11.61 -9.06 -29.31
C LYS A 397 13.10 -9.36 -29.49
N GLN A 398 13.78 -9.72 -28.41
CA GLN A 398 15.10 -10.32 -28.55
C GLN A 398 14.93 -11.83 -28.79
N GLY A 399 15.18 -12.29 -30.03
CA GLY A 399 15.26 -13.72 -30.36
C GLY A 399 13.99 -14.37 -30.93
N ASN A 400 14.15 -15.57 -31.48
CA ASN A 400 13.09 -16.38 -32.13
C ASN A 400 12.36 -17.28 -31.10
N ASP A 401 12.31 -16.88 -29.83
CA ASP A 401 12.29 -17.82 -28.73
C ASP A 401 10.97 -17.81 -27.95
N TYR A 402 10.14 -18.85 -28.16
CA TYR A 402 9.82 -19.87 -27.15
C TYR A 402 9.10 -21.08 -27.80
N PRO A 403 9.34 -22.34 -27.35
CA PRO A 403 8.81 -23.54 -28.02
C PRO A 403 7.29 -23.73 -28.00
N ASP A 404 6.54 -23.00 -27.17
CA ASP A 404 5.12 -23.26 -26.92
C ASP A 404 4.16 -22.16 -27.40
N ALA A 405 4.62 -21.19 -28.20
CA ALA A 405 3.72 -20.22 -28.82
C ALA A 405 4.11 -19.88 -30.26
N PRO A 406 3.52 -20.54 -31.27
CA PRO A 406 3.48 -19.99 -32.62
C PRO A 406 2.68 -18.67 -32.60
N GLY A 407 3.36 -17.53 -32.69
CA GLY A 407 2.73 -16.26 -33.11
C GLY A 407 2.52 -15.17 -32.06
N VAL A 408 3.30 -15.10 -30.96
CA VAL A 408 3.27 -13.90 -30.10
C VAL A 408 3.75 -12.69 -30.90
N VAL A 409 2.80 -11.92 -31.41
CA VAL A 409 3.00 -10.57 -31.94
C VAL A 409 3.43 -9.70 -30.75
N GLU A 410 4.23 -8.67 -31.01
CA GLU A 410 4.53 -7.65 -30.00
C GLU A 410 3.22 -7.21 -29.34
N ILE A 411 3.13 -7.37 -28.02
CA ILE A 411 1.94 -6.95 -27.27
C ILE A 411 2.04 -5.43 -27.18
N PRO A 412 1.26 -4.66 -27.96
CA PRO A 412 1.44 -3.23 -28.07
C PRO A 412 1.03 -2.54 -26.77
N THR A 413 1.75 -1.48 -26.45
CA THR A 413 1.34 -0.45 -25.51
C THR A 413 0.46 0.58 -26.23
N VAL A 414 -0.13 1.51 -25.49
CA VAL A 414 -0.88 2.63 -26.11
C VAL A 414 0.05 3.41 -27.07
N GLU A 415 -0.46 3.78 -28.25
CA GLU A 415 0.34 4.47 -29.28
C GLU A 415 1.10 5.70 -28.71
N GLY A 416 2.44 5.61 -28.69
CA GLY A 416 3.33 6.66 -28.17
C GLY A 416 3.97 6.36 -26.81
N ASP A 417 3.52 5.31 -26.12
CA ASP A 417 4.19 4.76 -24.96
C ASP A 417 5.42 3.94 -25.35
N THR A 418 6.32 3.70 -24.39
CA THR A 418 7.50 2.85 -24.58
C THR A 418 7.13 1.39 -24.34
N SER A 419 7.60 0.82 -23.25
CA SER A 419 7.42 -0.58 -22.89
C SER A 419 7.36 -0.74 -21.38
N PHE A 420 7.05 -1.95 -20.93
CA PHE A 420 7.15 -2.35 -19.52
C PHE A 420 8.58 -2.76 -19.14
N GLU A 421 9.58 -2.36 -19.95
CA GLU A 421 11.00 -2.42 -19.62
C GLU A 421 11.54 -1.03 -19.29
N VAL A 422 12.04 -0.86 -18.08
CA VAL A 422 12.55 0.41 -17.59
C VAL A 422 14.07 0.36 -17.52
N ASN A 423 14.74 1.07 -18.42
CA ASN A 423 16.18 1.28 -18.33
C ASN A 423 16.48 2.37 -17.28
N LEU A 424 16.98 1.95 -16.12
CA LEU A 424 17.29 2.77 -14.95
C LEU A 424 18.41 3.79 -15.19
N ASN A 425 19.24 3.62 -16.22
CA ASN A 425 20.25 4.60 -16.62
C ASN A 425 19.68 5.72 -17.51
N SER A 426 18.53 5.49 -18.11
CA SER A 426 17.87 6.45 -19.02
C SER A 426 16.72 7.23 -18.36
N ILE A 427 16.24 6.77 -17.20
CA ILE A 427 15.15 7.41 -16.46
C ILE A 427 15.61 8.67 -15.74
N ASP A 428 14.84 9.75 -15.85
CA ASP A 428 15.25 11.06 -15.32
C ASP A 428 14.84 11.20 -13.85
N ASN A 429 15.82 11.39 -12.96
CA ASN A 429 15.63 11.73 -11.54
C ASN A 429 14.51 10.94 -10.85
N ILE A 430 14.46 9.62 -11.07
CA ILE A 430 13.54 8.74 -10.34
C ILE A 430 13.67 8.97 -8.83
N MET A 431 12.55 9.04 -8.14
CA MET A 431 12.56 9.22 -6.68
C MET A 431 13.28 8.06 -6.01
N VAL A 432 14.11 8.42 -5.03
CA VAL A 432 14.88 7.49 -4.20
C VAL A 432 14.45 7.67 -2.76
N ASP A 433 14.12 6.57 -2.08
CA ASP A 433 13.86 6.58 -0.65
C ASP A 433 15.13 7.00 0.11
N ALA A 434 15.01 8.01 0.97
CA ALA A 434 16.15 8.56 1.67
C ALA A 434 16.75 7.59 2.71
N SER A 435 15.96 6.64 3.23
CA SER A 435 16.36 5.74 4.31
C SER A 435 17.04 4.46 3.79
N SER A 436 16.44 3.85 2.78
CA SER A 436 16.86 2.58 2.18
C SER A 436 17.69 2.77 0.91
N GLY A 437 17.53 3.91 0.22
CA GLY A 437 18.07 4.09 -1.13
C GLY A 437 17.31 3.33 -2.21
N ALA A 438 16.16 2.73 -1.88
CA ALA A 438 15.31 2.05 -2.85
C ALA A 438 14.72 3.05 -3.86
N ARG A 439 14.50 2.57 -5.07
CA ARG A 439 13.76 3.27 -6.13
C ARG A 439 12.40 2.61 -6.28
N TYR A 440 11.43 3.33 -6.82
CA TYR A 440 10.08 2.80 -6.98
C TYR A 440 9.54 3.02 -8.38
N LEU A 441 8.89 2.00 -8.91
CA LEU A 441 7.93 2.11 -10.00
C LEU A 441 6.53 1.85 -9.41
N TRP A 442 5.51 2.24 -10.14
CA TRP A 442 4.13 2.04 -9.76
C TRP A 442 3.34 1.47 -10.93
N LEU A 443 2.41 0.58 -10.62
CA LEU A 443 1.48 0.00 -11.57
C LEU A 443 0.06 0.27 -11.07
N ASP A 444 -0.69 1.08 -11.80
CA ASP A 444 -2.12 1.26 -11.57
C ASP A 444 -2.87 0.19 -12.38
N VAL A 445 -3.74 -0.57 -11.73
CA VAL A 445 -4.60 -1.60 -12.35
C VAL A 445 -6.05 -1.16 -12.19
N THR A 446 -6.69 -0.85 -13.31
CA THR A 446 -8.03 -0.26 -13.35
C THR A 446 -8.95 -1.12 -14.21
N SER A 447 -10.13 -1.42 -13.68
CA SER A 447 -11.19 -2.06 -14.46
C SER A 447 -11.92 -1.04 -15.32
N VAL A 448 -11.91 -1.22 -16.65
CA VAL A 448 -12.44 -0.24 -17.61
C VAL A 448 -13.88 -0.55 -18.01
N SER A 449 -14.16 -1.82 -18.28
CA SER A 449 -15.49 -2.29 -18.69
C SER A 449 -15.63 -3.78 -18.45
N GLY A 450 -16.84 -4.31 -18.62
CA GLY A 450 -17.13 -5.73 -18.42
C GLY A 450 -17.75 -6.04 -17.07
N ALA A 451 -18.09 -7.30 -16.89
CA ALA A 451 -18.82 -7.82 -15.73
C ALA A 451 -18.18 -9.10 -15.17
N SER A 452 -16.92 -9.40 -15.55
CA SER A 452 -16.14 -10.60 -15.23
C SER A 452 -15.16 -10.39 -14.08
N GLU A 453 -14.61 -11.46 -13.51
CA GLU A 453 -13.30 -11.40 -12.86
C GLU A 453 -12.20 -11.53 -13.92
N ASN A 454 -11.14 -10.75 -13.79
CA ASN A 454 -9.85 -10.96 -14.44
C ASN A 454 -8.85 -11.36 -13.35
N GLY A 455 -8.31 -12.57 -13.44
CA GLY A 455 -7.29 -13.10 -12.54
C GLY A 455 -5.90 -12.89 -13.14
N PHE A 456 -5.01 -12.24 -12.41
CA PHE A 456 -3.67 -11.92 -12.91
C PHE A 456 -2.61 -12.07 -11.82
N GLU A 457 -1.34 -11.98 -12.23
CA GLU A 457 -0.21 -11.91 -11.32
C GLU A 457 0.83 -10.92 -11.87
N ILE A 458 1.64 -10.33 -10.99
CA ILE A 458 2.67 -9.36 -11.39
C ILE A 458 4.02 -9.89 -10.96
N TRP A 459 4.98 -9.85 -11.88
CA TRP A 459 6.39 -10.12 -11.59
C TRP A 459 7.23 -8.94 -12.08
N ALA A 460 8.32 -8.65 -11.37
CA ALA A 460 9.28 -7.65 -11.81
C ALA A 460 10.69 -8.06 -11.39
N GLY A 461 11.65 -7.80 -12.27
CA GLY A 461 13.04 -8.21 -12.08
C GLY A 461 13.91 -7.92 -13.30
N PRO A 462 15.09 -8.54 -13.41
CA PRO A 462 16.01 -8.29 -14.50
C PRO A 462 15.53 -8.92 -15.82
N ASP A 463 15.89 -8.28 -16.92
CA ASP A 463 15.56 -8.72 -18.29
C ASP A 463 16.36 -9.95 -18.75
N SER A 464 17.40 -10.35 -18.01
CA SER A 464 18.31 -11.45 -18.38
C SER A 464 17.66 -12.83 -18.41
N TYR A 465 16.46 -13.01 -17.85
CA TYR A 465 15.78 -14.30 -17.76
C TYR A 465 14.81 -14.60 -18.91
N VAL A 466 14.57 -13.62 -19.79
CA VAL A 466 13.58 -13.72 -20.87
C VAL A 466 13.89 -14.88 -21.81
N ASP A 467 15.17 -15.20 -22.03
CA ASP A 467 15.59 -16.32 -22.88
C ASP A 467 15.52 -17.68 -22.17
N THR A 468 15.29 -17.72 -20.85
CA THR A 468 15.40 -18.93 -20.01
C THR A 468 14.14 -19.31 -19.25
N SER A 469 13.17 -18.39 -19.13
CA SER A 469 11.88 -18.62 -18.49
C SER A 469 10.74 -18.75 -19.51
N ALA A 470 9.98 -19.84 -19.43
CA ALA A 470 8.79 -20.02 -20.26
C ALA A 470 7.71 -18.96 -19.96
N THR A 471 6.92 -18.61 -20.97
CA THR A 471 5.80 -17.67 -20.82
C THR A 471 4.52 -18.37 -20.36
N ASN A 472 4.24 -19.59 -20.82
CA ASN A 472 3.10 -20.36 -20.31
C ASN A 472 3.29 -20.70 -18.83
N VAL A 473 2.26 -20.46 -18.01
CA VAL A 473 2.32 -20.60 -16.55
C VAL A 473 2.71 -22.00 -16.09
N ASN A 474 2.18 -23.06 -16.71
CA ASN A 474 2.46 -24.41 -16.26
C ASN A 474 3.91 -24.82 -16.57
N THR A 475 4.36 -24.52 -17.79
CA THR A 475 5.76 -24.75 -18.18
C THR A 475 6.71 -23.92 -17.31
N ARG A 476 6.36 -22.66 -16.99
CA ARG A 476 7.16 -21.80 -16.11
C ARG A 476 7.22 -22.35 -14.68
N ASN A 477 6.09 -22.72 -14.09
CA ASN A 477 6.01 -23.32 -12.75
C ASN A 477 6.88 -24.57 -12.65
N LEU A 478 6.76 -25.49 -13.61
CA LEU A 478 7.59 -26.69 -13.65
C LEU A 478 9.07 -26.36 -13.83
N ALA A 479 9.43 -25.41 -14.69
CA ALA A 479 10.82 -25.01 -14.90
C ALA A 479 11.45 -24.45 -13.62
N ALA A 480 10.73 -23.55 -12.92
CA ALA A 480 11.17 -22.95 -11.66
C ALA A 480 11.29 -23.99 -10.53
N LEU A 481 10.37 -24.94 -10.43
CA LEU A 481 10.44 -26.03 -9.45
C LEU A 481 11.58 -27.01 -9.73
N ASN A 482 11.81 -27.34 -11.00
CA ASN A 482 12.87 -28.27 -11.41
C ASN A 482 14.26 -27.63 -11.36
N THR A 483 14.34 -26.29 -11.44
CA THR A 483 15.59 -25.52 -11.38
C THR A 483 15.45 -24.31 -10.45
N PRO A 484 15.34 -24.49 -9.12
CA PRO A 484 15.13 -23.37 -8.20
C PRO A 484 16.21 -22.30 -8.32
N GLY A 485 15.79 -21.02 -8.35
CA GLY A 485 16.68 -19.88 -8.56
C GLY A 485 17.09 -19.63 -10.02
N SER A 486 16.53 -20.36 -11.00
CA SER A 486 16.72 -20.07 -12.42
C SER A 486 15.98 -18.82 -12.91
N HIS A 487 15.07 -18.30 -12.10
CA HIS A 487 14.31 -17.08 -12.32
C HIS A 487 14.22 -16.36 -10.97
N ASP A 488 14.72 -15.13 -10.88
CA ASP A 488 14.82 -14.39 -9.62
C ASP A 488 14.58 -12.91 -9.87
N SER A 489 13.86 -12.24 -8.97
CA SER A 489 13.59 -10.80 -9.05
C SER A 489 14.80 -9.91 -8.74
N ASP A 490 15.93 -10.49 -8.32
CA ASP A 490 17.14 -9.83 -7.80
C ASP A 490 16.81 -8.83 -6.67
N GLY A 491 15.88 -9.23 -5.81
CA GLY A 491 15.40 -8.45 -4.67
C GLY A 491 14.35 -7.39 -5.01
N VAL A 492 13.87 -7.30 -6.26
CA VAL A 492 12.70 -6.48 -6.59
C VAL A 492 11.46 -7.08 -5.91
N VAL A 493 10.64 -6.23 -5.29
CA VAL A 493 9.45 -6.64 -4.54
C VAL A 493 8.25 -5.84 -5.00
N ILE A 494 7.10 -6.49 -5.10
CA ILE A 494 5.83 -5.87 -5.51
C ILE A 494 4.88 -5.83 -4.31
N PHE A 495 4.36 -4.63 -4.05
CA PHE A 495 3.43 -4.37 -2.96
C PHE A 495 2.12 -3.80 -3.50
N ALA A 496 0.98 -4.31 -3.07
CA ALA A 496 -0.30 -3.63 -3.19
C ALA A 496 -0.43 -2.58 -2.08
N LEU A 497 -0.98 -1.41 -2.39
CA LEU A 497 -1.11 -0.32 -1.41
C LEU A 497 -2.41 -0.43 -0.61
N GLY A 498 -2.31 -1.04 0.58
CA GLY A 498 -3.32 -1.07 1.64
C GLY A 498 -4.55 -1.93 1.37
N ARG A 499 -4.77 -2.35 0.11
CA ARG A 499 -5.88 -3.18 -0.35
C ARG A 499 -5.36 -4.20 -1.37
N LEU A 500 -5.70 -5.47 -1.20
CA LEU A 500 -5.26 -6.54 -2.09
C LEU A 500 -6.39 -7.57 -2.28
N PRO A 501 -7.10 -7.54 -3.41
CA PRO A 501 -8.01 -8.60 -3.82
C PRO A 501 -7.22 -9.81 -4.31
N LEU A 502 -7.60 -10.99 -3.85
CA LEU A 502 -6.98 -12.27 -4.18
C LEU A 502 -8.05 -13.30 -4.55
N ASN A 503 -7.66 -14.23 -5.39
CA ASN A 503 -8.40 -15.46 -5.65
C ASN A 503 -7.59 -16.63 -5.08
N SER A 504 -8.16 -17.37 -4.14
CA SER A 504 -7.55 -18.59 -3.60
C SER A 504 -7.78 -19.74 -4.56
N VAL A 505 -6.69 -20.38 -4.99
CA VAL A 505 -6.77 -21.63 -5.76
C VAL A 505 -6.46 -22.85 -4.90
N TYR A 506 -6.08 -22.67 -3.62
CA TYR A 506 -5.66 -23.73 -2.71
C TYR A 506 -6.60 -23.87 -1.51
N GLU A 507 -7.03 -25.10 -1.22
CA GLU A 507 -8.00 -25.42 -0.15
C GLU A 507 -7.37 -25.64 1.23
N ASN A 508 -6.04 -25.64 1.31
CA ASN A 508 -5.30 -25.97 2.52
C ASN A 508 -4.63 -24.72 3.10
N ALA A 509 -4.34 -24.75 4.39
CA ALA A 509 -3.69 -23.65 5.08
C ALA A 509 -2.34 -23.28 4.45
N VAL A 510 -2.17 -21.99 4.15
CA VAL A 510 -0.93 -21.41 3.59
C VAL A 510 -0.46 -20.22 4.37
N ASP A 511 0.86 -20.11 4.49
CA ASP A 511 1.51 -18.95 5.11
C ASP A 511 1.69 -17.85 4.06
N ILE A 512 0.87 -16.80 4.14
CA ILE A 512 0.90 -15.66 3.23
C ILE A 512 1.64 -14.50 3.91
N PRO A 513 2.70 -13.94 3.30
CA PRO A 513 3.30 -12.72 3.79
C PRO A 513 2.35 -11.55 3.54
N LEU A 514 2.01 -10.79 4.60
CA LEU A 514 1.13 -9.64 4.49
C LEU A 514 1.93 -8.35 4.35
N LEU A 515 2.73 -7.96 5.35
CA LEU A 515 3.52 -6.73 5.30
C LEU A 515 4.80 -6.86 6.11
N TYR A 516 5.81 -6.05 5.78
CA TYR A 516 6.98 -5.88 6.63
C TYR A 516 6.69 -4.81 7.69
N VAL A 517 6.97 -5.13 8.95
CA VAL A 517 6.89 -4.19 10.07
C VAL A 517 8.29 -3.97 10.63
N GLY A 518 8.74 -2.72 10.65
CA GLY A 518 10.04 -2.35 11.19
C GLY A 518 10.07 -2.28 12.72
N PRO A 519 11.26 -2.34 13.34
CA PRO A 519 11.43 -2.28 14.80
C PRO A 519 10.87 -1.00 15.44
N GLU A 520 10.77 0.09 14.68
CA GLU A 520 10.19 1.37 15.12
C GLU A 520 8.69 1.30 15.45
N GLN A 521 8.02 0.21 15.04
CA GLN A 521 6.59 -0.03 15.26
C GLN A 521 6.31 -0.87 16.52
N ALA A 522 7.34 -1.20 17.31
CA ALA A 522 7.17 -1.94 18.57
C ALA A 522 6.10 -1.30 19.47
N GLY A 523 5.10 -2.08 19.87
CA GLY A 523 3.98 -1.63 20.70
C GLY A 523 2.89 -0.83 19.96
N SER A 524 3.00 -0.61 18.64
CA SER A 524 1.92 -0.04 17.85
C SER A 524 0.82 -1.08 17.54
N THR A 525 -0.33 -0.63 17.05
CA THR A 525 -1.43 -1.51 16.65
C THR A 525 -1.52 -1.57 15.12
N LEU A 526 -1.52 -2.80 14.61
CA LEU A 526 -1.81 -3.16 13.24
C LEU A 526 -3.28 -3.61 13.15
N THR A 527 -4.01 -3.04 12.21
CA THR A 527 -5.40 -3.37 11.94
C THR A 527 -5.47 -4.13 10.61
N ILE A 528 -6.02 -5.36 10.65
CA ILE A 528 -6.22 -6.21 9.47
C ILE A 528 -7.71 -6.48 9.32
N SER A 529 -8.23 -6.24 8.12
CA SER A 529 -9.60 -6.57 7.73
C SER A 529 -9.57 -7.50 6.53
N LEU A 530 -10.53 -8.42 6.49
CA LEU A 530 -10.70 -9.41 5.44
C LEU A 530 -12.13 -9.29 4.90
N PHE A 531 -12.29 -9.37 3.58
CA PHE A 531 -13.57 -9.25 2.89
C PHE A 531 -13.97 -10.57 2.24
N ASP A 532 -15.26 -10.89 2.31
CA ASP A 532 -15.92 -11.99 1.59
C ASP A 532 -15.33 -13.38 1.86
N THR A 533 -15.43 -13.84 3.11
CA THR A 533 -14.89 -15.15 3.53
C THR A 533 -15.93 -16.26 3.38
N ASP A 534 -16.54 -16.37 2.20
CA ASP A 534 -17.80 -17.10 2.05
C ASP A 534 -17.75 -18.42 1.28
N SER A 535 -16.57 -18.80 0.78
CA SER A 535 -16.42 -19.93 -0.14
C SER A 535 -15.39 -20.96 0.30
N GLY A 536 -15.47 -21.44 1.54
CA GLY A 536 -14.67 -22.57 2.04
C GLY A 536 -13.45 -22.19 2.86
N ALA A 537 -13.28 -20.89 3.16
CA ALA A 537 -12.34 -20.45 4.16
C ALA A 537 -12.77 -20.97 5.55
N ASP A 538 -11.80 -21.50 6.30
CA ASP A 538 -12.03 -22.14 7.59
C ASP A 538 -11.27 -21.45 8.72
N ALA A 539 -11.90 -21.42 9.90
CA ALA A 539 -11.25 -21.00 11.13
C ALA A 539 -10.33 -22.10 11.70
N PRO A 540 -9.31 -21.74 12.52
CA PRO A 540 -8.93 -20.39 12.92
C PRO A 540 -7.92 -19.74 11.98
N ILE A 541 -7.79 -18.42 12.06
CA ILE A 541 -6.75 -17.66 11.36
C ILE A 541 -5.65 -17.27 12.32
N THR A 542 -4.38 -17.47 11.96
CA THR A 542 -3.24 -17.19 12.85
C THR A 542 -2.27 -16.21 12.23
N PHE A 543 -1.97 -15.12 12.94
CA PHE A 543 -0.95 -14.16 12.55
C PHE A 543 0.32 -14.37 13.38
N PHE A 544 1.48 -14.28 12.72
CA PHE A 544 2.78 -14.43 13.36
C PHE A 544 3.84 -13.59 12.64
N PHE A 545 4.99 -13.35 13.27
CA PHE A 545 6.14 -12.74 12.62
C PHE A 545 7.11 -13.83 12.16
N ASP A 546 7.60 -13.78 10.93
CA ASP A 546 8.58 -14.75 10.42
C ASP A 546 9.95 -14.67 11.13
N THR A 547 10.22 -13.58 11.83
CA THR A 547 11.42 -13.37 12.65
C THR A 547 11.27 -13.84 14.10
N ILE A 548 10.08 -14.29 14.50
CA ILE A 548 9.77 -14.77 15.85
C ILE A 548 9.26 -16.21 15.75
N ASN A 549 9.70 -17.10 16.64
CA ASN A 549 9.13 -18.44 16.66
C ASN A 549 7.63 -18.34 17.00
N GLN A 550 6.77 -19.03 16.26
CA GLN A 550 5.32 -19.02 16.50
C GLN A 550 4.96 -19.47 17.93
N SER A 551 5.77 -20.33 18.56
CA SER A 551 5.56 -20.72 19.96
C SER A 551 5.80 -19.58 20.96
N ASP A 552 6.61 -18.60 20.56
CA ASP A 552 6.98 -17.46 21.39
C ASP A 552 6.00 -16.29 21.18
N TRP A 553 5.51 -16.12 19.94
CA TRP A 553 4.50 -15.12 19.61
C TRP A 553 3.68 -15.51 18.38
N SER A 554 2.37 -15.64 18.57
CA SER A 554 1.36 -15.67 17.52
C SER A 554 0.02 -15.20 18.09
N MET A 555 -0.85 -14.70 17.23
CA MET A 555 -2.22 -14.31 17.58
C MET A 555 -3.19 -15.08 16.71
N THR A 556 -3.92 -15.99 17.31
CA THR A 556 -4.96 -16.80 16.66
C THR A 556 -6.32 -16.17 16.92
N PHE A 557 -7.06 -15.88 15.86
CA PHE A 557 -8.39 -15.30 15.89
C PHE A 557 -9.43 -16.27 15.36
N SER A 558 -10.69 -16.03 15.73
CA SER A 558 -11.84 -16.82 15.29
C SER A 558 -11.72 -18.29 15.71
N ASP A 559 -11.00 -18.59 16.80
CA ASP A 559 -10.87 -19.95 17.34
C ASP A 559 -12.18 -20.36 18.05
N PRO A 560 -12.92 -21.36 17.54
CA PRO A 560 -14.25 -21.68 18.04
C PRO A 560 -14.29 -21.93 19.56
N GLY A 561 -15.15 -21.19 20.27
CA GLY A 561 -15.31 -21.32 21.72
C GLY A 561 -14.28 -20.54 22.55
N LYS A 562 -13.49 -19.64 21.93
CA LYS A 562 -12.55 -18.77 22.63
C LYS A 562 -12.73 -17.31 22.21
N ASP A 563 -12.57 -16.41 23.18
CA ASP A 563 -12.49 -14.98 22.90
C ASP A 563 -11.21 -14.68 22.10
N ASP A 564 -11.30 -13.72 21.17
CA ASP A 564 -10.18 -13.27 20.37
C ASP A 564 -9.11 -12.58 21.25
N PRO A 565 -7.82 -12.63 20.86
CA PRO A 565 -6.73 -12.04 21.62
C PRO A 565 -6.77 -10.51 21.70
N ASP A 566 -7.60 -9.84 20.90
CA ASP A 566 -7.89 -8.39 21.00
C ASP A 566 -9.04 -8.05 21.96
N GLY A 567 -9.60 -9.05 22.64
CA GLY A 567 -10.66 -8.89 23.64
C GLY A 567 -12.09 -8.92 23.07
N VAL A 568 -12.25 -9.22 21.79
CA VAL A 568 -13.57 -9.45 21.19
C VAL A 568 -14.08 -10.84 21.57
N ALA A 569 -15.30 -10.91 22.11
CA ALA A 569 -15.87 -12.17 22.56
C ALA A 569 -16.21 -13.12 21.39
N ASP A 570 -16.17 -14.43 21.66
CA ASP A 570 -16.56 -15.45 20.67
C ASP A 570 -17.96 -15.17 20.08
N GLY A 571 -18.10 -15.39 18.77
CA GLY A 571 -19.34 -15.15 18.02
C GLY A 571 -19.76 -13.69 17.84
N VAL A 572 -18.99 -12.71 18.35
CA VAL A 572 -19.27 -11.27 18.10
C VAL A 572 -18.75 -10.84 16.74
N ARG A 573 -17.56 -11.30 16.37
CA ARG A 573 -16.96 -10.99 15.08
C ARG A 573 -17.70 -11.75 13.99
N CYS A 574 -17.99 -11.08 12.88
CA CYS A 574 -18.36 -11.78 11.66
C CYS A 574 -17.10 -12.53 11.16
N ALA A 575 -16.93 -13.78 11.60
CA ALA A 575 -15.72 -14.56 11.37
C ALA A 575 -15.83 -15.47 10.13
N ILE A 576 -14.66 -15.89 9.65
CA ILE A 576 -14.48 -17.00 8.69
C ILE A 576 -15.28 -18.21 9.19
N ASP A 577 -15.91 -18.98 8.31
CA ASP A 577 -16.84 -20.11 8.57
C ASP A 577 -18.28 -19.79 9.02
N ASN A 578 -18.57 -18.55 9.43
CA ASN A 578 -19.94 -18.17 9.77
C ASN A 578 -20.75 -17.90 8.49
N ASN A 579 -21.81 -18.69 8.28
CA ASN A 579 -22.83 -18.63 7.21
C ASN A 579 -23.55 -17.26 7.01
N GLY A 580 -22.96 -16.14 7.43
CA GLY A 580 -23.53 -14.79 7.34
C GLY A 580 -22.51 -13.67 7.09
N CYS A 581 -21.24 -13.96 6.79
CA CYS A 581 -20.21 -12.95 6.49
C CYS A 581 -19.94 -12.75 4.99
N ASN A 582 -20.79 -13.31 4.14
CA ASN A 582 -20.77 -13.13 2.69
C ASN A 582 -20.91 -11.66 2.32
N ASN A 583 -20.09 -11.19 1.38
CA ASN A 583 -20.09 -9.83 0.87
C ASN A 583 -19.98 -8.77 1.98
N LEU A 584 -19.23 -9.08 3.05
CA LEU A 584 -19.02 -8.20 4.19
C LEU A 584 -17.56 -8.21 4.62
N TRP A 585 -17.15 -7.10 5.21
CA TRP A 585 -15.88 -7.04 5.94
C TRP A 585 -16.03 -7.67 7.32
N ILE A 586 -15.01 -8.40 7.73
CA ILE A 586 -14.86 -8.83 9.12
C ILE A 586 -14.97 -7.61 10.03
N THR A 587 -15.97 -7.64 10.92
CA THR A 587 -16.30 -6.52 11.81
C THR A 587 -16.48 -7.05 13.25
N PRO A 588 -15.77 -6.48 14.25
CA PRO A 588 -14.67 -5.52 14.10
C PRO A 588 -13.49 -6.11 13.30
N PRO A 589 -12.54 -5.32 12.80
CA PRO A 589 -11.31 -5.82 12.16
C PRO A 589 -10.34 -6.39 13.22
N TYR A 590 -9.43 -7.28 12.80
CA TYR A 590 -8.42 -7.87 13.70
C TYR A 590 -7.44 -6.80 14.18
N GLN A 591 -7.25 -6.70 15.49
CA GLN A 591 -6.25 -5.81 16.08
C GLN A 591 -5.05 -6.61 16.58
N ILE A 592 -3.90 -6.40 15.93
CA ILE A 592 -2.64 -7.04 16.28
C ILE A 592 -1.75 -6.02 16.98
N THR A 593 -1.36 -6.32 18.20
CA THR A 593 -0.37 -5.51 18.91
C THR A 593 1.02 -5.97 18.50
N ILE A 594 1.80 -5.08 17.88
CA ILE A 594 3.17 -5.39 17.47
C ILE A 594 3.99 -5.71 18.72
N PRO A 595 4.66 -6.88 18.78
CA PRO A 595 5.42 -7.28 19.96
C PRO A 595 6.48 -6.23 20.30
N GLY A 596 6.77 -6.11 21.58
CA GLY A 596 7.81 -5.23 22.09
C GLY A 596 7.35 -4.47 23.31
N ASP A 597 8.02 -4.68 24.44
CA ASP A 597 7.80 -3.93 25.67
C ASP A 597 8.98 -2.98 25.91
N LEU A 598 8.71 -1.68 25.75
CA LEU A 598 9.66 -0.59 25.99
C LEU A 598 9.40 0.13 27.32
N THR A 599 8.35 -0.25 28.06
CA THR A 599 7.87 0.52 29.21
C THR A 599 8.82 0.47 30.41
N ASN A 600 9.64 -0.58 30.53
CA ASN A 600 10.63 -0.75 31.60
C ASN A 600 12.08 -0.88 31.11
N CYS A 601 12.36 -0.45 29.88
CA CYS A 601 13.68 -0.58 29.28
C CYS A 601 14.76 0.27 29.99
N ASP A 602 15.82 -0.39 30.46
CA ASP A 602 17.07 0.29 30.82
C ASP A 602 17.89 0.56 29.55
N TYR A 603 17.68 1.73 28.95
CA TYR A 603 18.40 2.16 27.74
C TYR A 603 19.92 2.33 27.92
N GLY A 604 20.42 2.33 29.16
CA GLY A 604 21.85 2.32 29.45
C GLY A 604 22.49 0.93 29.36
N ASN A 605 21.69 -0.13 29.55
CA ASN A 605 22.15 -1.52 29.49
C ASN A 605 20.98 -2.49 29.20
N PRO A 606 20.45 -2.52 27.97
CA PRO A 606 19.26 -3.29 27.64
C PRO A 606 19.53 -4.79 27.77
N THR A 607 18.69 -5.49 28.54
CA THR A 607 18.68 -6.96 28.63
C THR A 607 17.35 -7.48 28.07
N GLN A 608 17.34 -8.70 27.53
CA GLN A 608 16.12 -9.36 27.02
C GLN A 608 15.03 -9.53 28.11
N GLU A 609 15.42 -9.45 29.39
CA GLU A 609 14.55 -9.56 30.56
C GLU A 609 13.89 -8.20 30.94
N ASN A 610 14.51 -7.08 30.58
CA ASN A 610 14.02 -5.71 30.86
C ASN A 610 13.47 -4.99 29.61
N CYS A 611 13.77 -5.55 28.43
CA CYS A 611 13.38 -5.07 27.11
C CYS A 611 13.08 -6.29 26.26
N THR A 612 11.90 -6.36 25.64
CA THR A 612 11.68 -7.28 24.52
C THR A 612 11.86 -6.47 23.24
N PRO A 613 13.07 -6.33 22.68
CA PRO A 613 13.24 -5.61 21.43
C PRO A 613 12.57 -6.41 20.30
N PHE A 614 11.60 -5.79 19.63
CA PHE A 614 11.17 -6.24 18.33
C PHE A 614 12.18 -5.77 17.30
N TYR A 615 12.73 -6.71 16.53
CA TYR A 615 13.79 -6.44 15.56
C TYR A 615 13.26 -6.16 14.15
N GLY A 616 11.93 -6.14 13.99
CA GLY A 616 11.28 -6.12 12.69
C GLY A 616 11.04 -7.53 12.15
N GLY A 617 10.14 -7.64 11.18
CA GLY A 617 9.80 -8.89 10.52
C GLY A 617 8.59 -8.75 9.61
N ARG A 618 8.35 -9.77 8.79
CA ARG A 618 7.11 -9.86 8.01
C ARG A 618 6.02 -10.43 8.90
N VAL A 619 4.87 -9.76 8.92
CA VAL A 619 3.64 -10.36 9.42
C VAL A 619 3.20 -11.38 8.39
N MET A 620 3.13 -12.62 8.83
CA MET A 620 2.62 -13.75 8.09
C MET A 620 1.21 -14.06 8.60
N VAL A 621 0.35 -14.52 7.72
CA VAL A 621 -0.93 -15.11 8.09
C VAL A 621 -0.95 -16.57 7.65
N ASN A 622 -1.23 -17.47 8.58
CA ASN A 622 -1.65 -18.82 8.27
C ASN A 622 -3.15 -18.75 7.98
N TYR A 623 -3.49 -18.82 6.69
CA TYR A 623 -4.85 -18.68 6.19
C TYR A 623 -5.29 -19.99 5.53
N ASN A 624 -6.37 -20.58 6.04
CA ASN A 624 -7.04 -21.69 5.37
C ASN A 624 -8.12 -21.12 4.47
N GLY A 625 -7.77 -20.84 3.22
CA GLY A 625 -8.69 -20.35 2.21
C GLY A 625 -9.54 -21.47 1.63
N GLY A 626 -10.68 -21.12 1.05
CA GLY A 626 -11.44 -22.07 0.25
C GLY A 626 -10.93 -22.19 -1.19
N GLN A 627 -11.40 -23.20 -1.93
CA GLN A 627 -11.14 -23.31 -3.36
C GLN A 627 -11.99 -22.30 -4.13
N TYR A 628 -11.34 -21.58 -5.04
CA TYR A 628 -12.01 -20.62 -5.92
C TYR A 628 -12.77 -19.54 -5.13
N ASP A 629 -12.17 -19.16 -4.00
CA ASP A 629 -12.66 -18.13 -3.10
C ASP A 629 -11.98 -16.81 -3.44
N SER A 630 -12.77 -15.82 -3.84
CA SER A 630 -12.29 -14.47 -4.14
C SER A 630 -12.52 -13.62 -2.90
N TYR A 631 -11.44 -13.07 -2.34
CA TYR A 631 -11.44 -12.36 -1.06
C TYR A 631 -10.51 -11.15 -1.09
N GLY A 632 -10.66 -10.24 -0.14
CA GLY A 632 -9.89 -8.99 -0.11
C GLY A 632 -9.22 -8.71 1.22
N TRP A 633 -7.91 -8.42 1.21
CA TRP A 633 -7.22 -7.85 2.37
C TRP A 633 -7.35 -6.33 2.39
N GLN A 634 -7.59 -5.77 3.57
CA GLN A 634 -7.32 -4.37 3.86
C GLN A 634 -6.50 -4.26 5.13
N ILE A 635 -5.32 -3.64 5.02
CA ILE A 635 -4.38 -3.54 6.13
C ILE A 635 -4.03 -2.08 6.38
N GLN A 636 -4.09 -1.70 7.65
CA GLN A 636 -3.71 -0.39 8.14
C GLN A 636 -2.74 -0.56 9.31
N LEU A 637 -1.53 -0.05 9.15
CA LEU A 637 -0.59 0.07 10.26
C LEU A 637 -0.68 1.50 10.79
N SER A 638 -0.80 1.66 12.11
CA SER A 638 -0.79 2.98 12.74
C SER A 638 0.55 3.68 12.44
N GLY A 639 0.59 4.51 11.40
CA GLY A 639 1.82 5.15 10.95
C GLY A 639 2.36 6.12 12.01
N LEU A 640 3.68 6.13 12.20
CA LEU A 640 4.32 7.19 12.98
C LEU A 640 4.27 8.49 12.16
N PRO A 641 3.62 9.55 12.65
CA PRO A 641 3.59 10.81 11.92
C PRO A 641 4.99 11.41 11.85
N TYR A 642 5.30 12.08 10.74
CA TYR A 642 6.59 12.75 10.55
C TYR A 642 6.41 14.19 10.08
N LEU A 643 7.37 15.06 10.38
CA LEU A 643 7.38 16.44 9.89
C LEU A 643 7.91 16.49 8.47
N ILE A 644 7.17 17.16 7.60
CA ILE A 644 7.60 17.53 6.25
C ILE A 644 8.34 18.86 6.38
N ARG A 645 9.63 18.87 6.05
CA ARG A 645 10.52 20.03 6.19
C ARG A 645 10.82 20.68 4.85
#